data_AF-A0A0M0KB10-F1
#
_entry.id   AF-A0A0M0KB10-F1
#
_cell.length_a   1.000
_cell.length_b   1.000
_cell.length_c   1.000
_cell.angle_alpha   90.00
_cell.angle_beta   90.00
_cell.angle_gamma   90.00
#
_symmetry.space_group_name_H-M   'P 1'
#
loop_
_entity.id
_entity.type
_entity.pdbx_description
1 polymer ?
#
loop_
_entity_poly.entity_id
_entity_poly.type
_entity_poly.pdbx_seq_one_letter_code
_entity_poly.pdbx_strand_id
1 'polypeptide(L)'
;MALEAIDPLGTPFAATKQCAAYPRESEGAHWPGWSDLTHLYTTQFVLPAEAKEATTSLRLRSSAGDFSAFYQDESLHSKGGLLVVPYPPKASPRGAPVHLTLVPDSARDGAQGDGTKIQALWISFRAANAVYDCSQYDHCCTIVDDIPAAGIASGTCDLQPPRWQCYEPSGAPWRLGQPVGAVTFLGPLAGSSMADGGSVLIHLEDGADVSTPISNTYVEHPVRDDAGCAAVCAAIQASPTLDLYGRSGGSCAGSCQSTCRTEPCSQPQCVGCYQLVDASACVLSGRPRIRSAPGFGPIVVNGFGRVNGRRMMERMQMSGQPVWNAPSASVLNGYGGSWQRWRTLEDAEQHTRWRIMSGLVELSSRAQPEATGRRYAVDVSELTVGWGPKRGDGTVRLQFVRVPLGGENSIEANNQPARLYDVKTPGTWVDAADGPRITADRSYLGYLYLHTADDNIKVDSSFSLLEHLTLVQGNIGSAIELGTYGIGIRRNTLTSTLVQGVYVHRVTQSGGMDDNLGSLLGSRTCPWGLTIEDVSIRNVFVPRGVGNRIESIVRVGTYGQPTARFQSLTNLDRWYFCSNDWWLDDQVILGPNAHKPAAIFRNVSFSGWNVQVTPRTVSSLYGFHRGAPTVFENVTFDTVQGTCCVKRVNLERIAMG
;
A
#
# COMPACT_ATOMS: atom_id res chain seq x y z
N MET A 1 20.58 7.61 -14.43
CA MET A 1 21.27 7.47 -15.74
C MET A 1 20.27 7.81 -16.84
N ALA A 2 20.74 8.41 -17.94
CA ALA A 2 19.91 8.58 -19.14
C ALA A 2 19.92 7.27 -19.93
N LEU A 3 18.75 6.65 -20.09
CA LEU A 3 18.58 5.36 -20.75
C LEU A 3 17.71 5.49 -22.00
N GLU A 4 18.00 4.68 -23.00
CA GLU A 4 17.24 4.53 -24.23
C GLU A 4 16.95 3.05 -24.48
N ALA A 5 15.68 2.71 -24.72
CA ALA A 5 15.30 1.37 -25.17
C ALA A 5 15.34 1.32 -26.69
N ILE A 6 16.10 0.37 -27.25
CA ILE A 6 16.33 0.24 -28.68
C ILE A 6 15.99 -1.17 -29.16
N ASP A 7 15.61 -1.28 -30.44
CA ASP A 7 15.38 -2.54 -31.13
C ASP A 7 16.71 -3.28 -31.46
N PRO A 8 16.65 -4.49 -32.02
CA PRO A 8 17.86 -5.22 -32.43
C PRO A 8 18.69 -4.57 -33.54
N LEU A 9 18.15 -3.61 -34.28
CA LEU A 9 18.86 -2.82 -35.30
C LEU A 9 19.50 -1.55 -34.72
N GLY A 10 19.23 -1.26 -33.45
CA GLY A 10 19.76 -0.11 -32.74
C GLY A 10 18.89 1.14 -32.85
N THR A 11 17.68 1.01 -33.42
CA THR A 11 16.68 2.07 -33.54
C THR A 11 15.93 2.22 -32.22
N PRO A 12 15.72 3.45 -31.71
CA PRO A 12 14.90 3.65 -30.52
C PRO A 12 13.48 3.14 -30.74
N PHE A 13 12.91 2.46 -29.74
CA PHE A 13 11.49 2.12 -29.78
C PHE A 13 10.66 3.42 -29.75
N ALA A 14 9.58 3.46 -30.51
CA ALA A 14 8.53 4.47 -30.38
C ALA A 14 7.76 4.21 -29.07
N ALA A 15 8.34 4.63 -27.95
CA ALA A 15 7.84 4.35 -26.60
C ALA A 15 7.47 5.65 -25.89
N THR A 16 6.39 5.63 -25.11
CA THR A 16 6.23 6.67 -24.09
C THR A 16 7.29 6.44 -23.01
N LYS A 17 8.08 7.47 -22.73
CA LYS A 17 9.10 7.45 -21.68
C LYS A 17 8.71 8.37 -20.55
N GLN A 18 8.58 7.81 -19.36
CA GLN A 18 8.40 8.59 -18.14
C GLN A 18 9.61 8.45 -17.23
N CYS A 19 10.08 9.55 -16.67
CA CYS A 19 11.13 9.57 -15.67
C CYS A 19 10.64 10.29 -14.43
N ALA A 20 10.95 9.75 -13.27
CA ALA A 20 10.74 10.43 -11.99
C ALA A 20 11.86 10.12 -11.02
N ALA A 21 12.22 11.13 -10.23
CA ALA A 21 13.13 10.99 -9.12
C ALA A 21 12.33 10.92 -7.81
N TYR A 22 12.70 9.96 -6.99
CA TYR A 22 12.23 9.84 -5.62
C TYR A 22 13.45 10.06 -4.71
N PRO A 23 13.87 11.31 -4.47
CA PRO A 23 14.91 11.60 -3.51
C PRO A 23 14.36 11.44 -2.08
N ARG A 24 15.17 10.94 -1.15
CA ARG A 24 14.85 11.07 0.27
C ARG A 24 15.01 12.56 0.65
N GLU A 25 13.96 13.24 1.13
CA GLU A 25 14.03 14.68 1.41
C GLU A 25 14.96 15.04 2.60
N SER A 26 15.81 16.04 2.37
CA SER A 26 16.84 16.63 3.25
C SER A 26 17.90 15.67 3.82
N GLU A 27 19.15 15.91 3.43
CA GLU A 27 20.39 15.25 3.89
C GLU A 27 20.71 15.46 5.39
N GLY A 28 19.75 15.85 6.23
CA GLY A 28 20.00 16.30 7.61
C GLY A 28 19.31 15.50 8.71
N ALA A 29 18.25 14.75 8.43
CA ALA A 29 17.51 14.01 9.45
C ALA A 29 17.40 12.53 9.09
N HIS A 30 18.35 11.72 9.59
CA HIS A 30 18.19 10.28 9.65
C HIS A 30 17.12 9.95 10.69
N TRP A 31 15.86 9.89 10.26
CA TRP A 31 14.77 9.43 11.12
C TRP A 31 14.80 7.90 11.22
N PRO A 32 14.68 7.33 12.44
CA PRO A 32 14.45 5.90 12.60
C PRO A 32 13.21 5.48 11.78
N GLY A 33 13.35 4.42 10.98
CA GLY A 33 12.26 3.87 10.16
C GLY A 33 12.25 4.24 8.69
N TRP A 34 13.14 5.13 8.24
CA TRP A 34 13.29 5.40 6.82
C TRP A 34 14.16 4.35 6.13
N SER A 35 13.95 4.13 4.83
CA SER A 35 14.85 3.33 4.00
C SER A 35 16.27 3.93 3.95
N ASP A 36 17.29 3.06 4.02
CA ASP A 36 18.70 3.45 3.90
C ASP A 36 19.09 3.85 2.46
N LEU A 37 18.22 3.60 1.48
CA LEU A 37 18.39 4.17 0.15
C LEU A 37 18.31 5.71 0.22
N THR A 38 19.19 6.39 -0.52
CA THR A 38 19.20 7.85 -0.62
C THR A 38 18.39 8.34 -1.82
N HIS A 39 18.43 7.59 -2.92
CA HIS A 39 17.73 7.93 -4.14
C HIS A 39 17.21 6.68 -4.86
N LEU A 40 15.94 6.75 -5.28
CA LEU A 40 15.36 5.84 -6.25
C LEU A 40 14.94 6.65 -7.48
N TYR A 41 15.65 6.47 -8.58
CA TYR A 41 15.22 6.98 -9.88
C TYR A 41 14.33 5.94 -10.54
N THR A 42 13.35 6.39 -11.32
CA THR A 42 12.45 5.50 -12.04
C THR A 42 12.43 5.86 -13.51
N THR A 43 12.33 4.86 -14.36
CA THR A 43 12.16 5.04 -15.81
C THR A 43 11.18 4.00 -16.31
N GLN A 44 10.13 4.44 -17.00
CA GLN A 44 9.18 3.56 -17.66
C GLN A 44 9.27 3.70 -19.17
N PHE A 45 9.32 2.57 -19.86
CA PHE A 45 9.06 2.49 -21.29
C PHE A 45 7.75 1.75 -21.50
N VAL A 46 6.82 2.40 -22.19
CA VAL A 46 5.58 1.77 -22.66
C VAL A 46 5.73 1.51 -24.14
N LEU A 47 5.94 0.25 -24.50
CA LEU A 47 6.12 -0.19 -25.88
C LEU A 47 4.76 -0.41 -26.55
N PRO A 48 4.64 -0.16 -27.87
CA PRO A 48 3.40 -0.38 -28.58
C PRO A 48 3.13 -1.88 -28.72
N ALA A 49 1.88 -2.25 -28.95
CA ALA A 49 1.46 -3.64 -28.84
C ALA A 49 2.06 -4.55 -29.92
N GLU A 50 2.29 -4.02 -31.12
CA GLU A 50 2.97 -4.71 -32.22
C GLU A 50 4.41 -5.10 -31.88
N ALA A 51 5.06 -4.39 -30.94
CA ALA A 51 6.40 -4.72 -30.49
C ALA A 51 6.43 -6.01 -29.65
N LYS A 52 5.30 -6.43 -29.07
CA LYS A 52 5.19 -7.61 -28.20
C LYS A 52 5.69 -8.90 -28.88
N GLU A 53 5.24 -9.15 -30.10
CA GLU A 53 5.57 -10.38 -30.83
C GLU A 53 6.95 -10.28 -31.50
N ALA A 54 7.34 -9.09 -31.95
CA ALA A 54 8.63 -8.86 -32.61
C ALA A 54 9.82 -8.86 -31.63
N THR A 55 9.59 -8.55 -30.36
CA THR A 55 10.68 -8.46 -29.36
C THR A 55 11.17 -9.84 -28.98
N THR A 56 12.46 -10.11 -29.22
CA THR A 56 13.17 -11.35 -28.81
C THR A 56 14.26 -11.07 -27.78
N SER A 57 14.62 -9.81 -27.60
CA SER A 57 15.51 -9.30 -26.56
C SER A 57 15.26 -7.81 -26.42
N LEU A 58 15.37 -7.29 -25.20
CA LEU A 58 15.31 -5.85 -24.96
C LEU A 58 16.74 -5.31 -24.88
N ARG A 59 17.03 -4.22 -25.58
CA ARG A 59 18.35 -3.58 -25.54
C ARG A 59 18.23 -2.21 -24.91
N LEU A 60 19.10 -1.96 -23.93
CA LEU A 60 19.14 -0.72 -23.17
C LEU A 60 20.50 -0.06 -23.38
N ARG A 61 20.47 1.17 -23.88
CA ARG A 61 21.67 1.98 -24.09
C ARG A 61 21.74 3.09 -23.04
N SER A 62 22.88 3.21 -22.38
CA SER A 62 23.22 4.27 -21.44
C SER A 62 24.28 5.17 -22.06
N SER A 63 24.03 6.49 -22.04
CA SER A 63 25.05 7.48 -22.40
C SER A 63 26.02 7.78 -21.26
N ALA A 64 25.74 7.30 -20.04
CA ALA A 64 26.49 7.59 -18.83
C ALA A 64 27.61 6.56 -18.52
N GLY A 65 27.85 5.61 -19.43
CA GLY A 65 28.78 4.51 -19.24
C GLY A 65 28.11 3.22 -18.78
N ASP A 66 28.95 2.29 -18.31
CA ASP A 66 28.52 0.94 -17.92
C ASP A 66 27.81 0.89 -16.56
N PHE A 67 26.96 -0.14 -16.41
CA PHE A 67 26.14 -0.38 -15.24
C PHE A 67 25.83 -1.86 -15.08
N SER A 68 25.47 -2.26 -13.86
CA SER A 68 24.84 -3.54 -13.59
C SER A 68 23.33 -3.43 -13.50
N ALA A 69 22.66 -4.52 -13.87
CA ALA A 69 21.21 -4.66 -13.80
C ALA A 69 20.85 -5.98 -13.12
N PHE A 70 19.89 -5.94 -12.22
CA PHE A 70 19.22 -7.12 -11.72
C PHE A 70 17.90 -7.29 -12.44
N TYR A 71 17.66 -8.51 -12.91
CA TYR A 71 16.48 -8.88 -13.68
C TYR A 71 16.11 -10.31 -13.33
N GLN A 72 14.93 -10.50 -12.74
CA GLN A 72 14.50 -11.79 -12.21
C GLN A 72 15.60 -12.41 -11.31
N ASP A 73 16.04 -13.62 -11.63
CA ASP A 73 17.09 -14.36 -10.93
C ASP A 73 18.49 -14.12 -11.51
N GLU A 74 18.65 -13.10 -12.36
CA GLU A 74 19.89 -12.81 -13.09
C GLU A 74 20.53 -11.49 -12.66
N SER A 75 21.87 -11.49 -12.66
CA SER A 75 22.70 -10.29 -12.56
C SER A 75 23.37 -10.07 -13.91
N LEU A 76 22.97 -9.00 -14.60
CA LEU A 76 23.46 -8.63 -15.91
C LEU A 76 24.39 -7.40 -15.79
N HIS A 77 25.24 -7.20 -16.80
CA HIS A 77 26.16 -6.08 -16.87
C HIS A 77 26.20 -5.56 -18.29
N SER A 78 26.16 -4.23 -18.43
CA SER A 78 26.31 -3.60 -19.75
C SER A 78 27.76 -3.66 -20.20
N LYS A 79 27.98 -3.52 -21.50
CA LYS A 79 29.31 -3.34 -22.08
C LYS A 79 29.29 -2.17 -23.05
N GLY A 80 30.13 -1.16 -22.80
CA GLY A 80 30.13 0.07 -23.61
C GLY A 80 28.79 0.81 -23.52
N GLY A 81 28.11 0.74 -22.38
CA GLY A 81 26.80 1.32 -22.12
C GLY A 81 25.62 0.52 -22.69
N LEU A 82 25.85 -0.60 -23.37
CA LEU A 82 24.78 -1.44 -23.94
C LEU A 82 24.52 -2.67 -23.08
N LEU A 83 23.28 -2.83 -22.62
CA LEU A 83 22.78 -4.02 -21.94
C LEU A 83 21.78 -4.75 -22.84
N VAL A 84 21.90 -6.08 -22.91
CA VAL A 84 20.91 -6.96 -23.57
C VAL A 84 20.20 -7.76 -22.50
N VAL A 85 18.87 -7.64 -22.46
CA VAL A 85 18.00 -8.29 -21.49
C VAL A 85 17.22 -9.41 -22.20
N PRO A 86 17.29 -10.66 -21.72
CA PRO A 86 16.52 -11.77 -22.29
C PRO A 86 15.01 -11.51 -22.25
N TYR A 87 14.32 -11.81 -23.35
CA TYR A 87 12.87 -11.61 -23.47
C TYR A 87 12.20 -12.73 -24.32
N PRO A 88 11.00 -13.22 -23.94
CA PRO A 88 10.23 -12.89 -22.76
C PRO A 88 10.92 -13.31 -21.46
N PRO A 89 10.50 -12.78 -20.29
CA PRO A 89 11.02 -13.24 -19.01
C PRO A 89 10.84 -14.75 -18.84
N LYS A 90 11.73 -15.39 -18.07
CA LYS A 90 11.65 -16.84 -17.83
C LYS A 90 10.28 -17.19 -17.24
N ALA A 91 9.71 -18.31 -17.70
CA ALA A 91 8.41 -18.79 -17.29
C ALA A 91 7.28 -17.74 -17.38
N SER A 92 7.40 -16.80 -18.33
CA SER A 92 6.42 -15.74 -18.56
C SER A 92 5.94 -15.75 -20.02
N PRO A 93 4.68 -15.38 -20.29
CA PRO A 93 4.20 -15.24 -21.65
C PRO A 93 4.86 -14.04 -22.35
N ARG A 94 4.83 -14.03 -23.69
CA ARG A 94 5.11 -12.80 -24.45
C ARG A 94 4.16 -11.69 -24.03
N GLY A 95 4.68 -10.47 -23.99
CA GLY A 95 3.98 -9.28 -23.49
C GLY A 95 4.06 -9.08 -21.98
N ALA A 96 4.65 -10.03 -21.24
CA ALA A 96 4.87 -9.85 -19.82
C ALA A 96 5.73 -8.61 -19.53
N PRO A 97 5.39 -7.82 -18.50
CA PRO A 97 6.21 -6.71 -18.03
C PRO A 97 7.60 -7.16 -17.61
N VAL A 98 8.57 -6.28 -17.80
CA VAL A 98 9.96 -6.49 -17.42
C VAL A 98 10.36 -5.44 -16.42
N HIS A 99 10.83 -5.87 -15.25
CA HIS A 99 11.30 -4.96 -14.22
C HIS A 99 12.78 -5.20 -13.90
N LEU A 100 13.55 -4.12 -13.86
CA LEU A 100 14.97 -4.14 -13.59
C LEU A 100 15.33 -3.15 -12.48
N THR A 101 16.35 -3.51 -11.71
CA THR A 101 17.01 -2.58 -10.78
C THR A 101 18.44 -2.36 -11.24
N LEU A 102 18.78 -1.12 -11.56
CA LEU A 102 20.05 -0.73 -12.16
C LEU A 102 20.94 -0.01 -11.16
N VAL A 103 22.24 -0.32 -11.21
CA VAL A 103 23.29 0.28 -10.40
C VAL A 103 24.43 0.73 -11.32
N PRO A 104 24.69 2.04 -11.46
CA PRO A 104 25.81 2.55 -12.26
C PRO A 104 27.15 2.02 -11.75
N ASP A 105 28.10 1.70 -12.63
CA ASP A 105 29.44 1.27 -12.17
C ASP A 105 30.25 2.43 -11.59
N SER A 106 29.97 3.68 -11.99
CA SER A 106 30.52 4.87 -11.32
C SER A 106 30.08 4.97 -9.85
N ALA A 107 29.03 4.24 -9.45
CA ALA A 107 28.59 4.07 -8.07
C ALA A 107 29.09 2.75 -7.46
N ARG A 108 30.17 2.17 -7.99
CA ARG A 108 30.92 1.05 -7.38
C ARG A 108 32.32 1.46 -6.93
N ASP A 109 32.95 2.39 -7.66
CA ASP A 109 34.29 2.88 -7.33
C ASP A 109 34.24 4.23 -6.60
N GLY A 110 34.31 4.20 -5.27
CA GLY A 110 34.42 5.38 -4.40
C GLY A 110 33.59 5.28 -3.12
N ALA A 111 33.76 6.22 -2.19
CA ALA A 111 33.06 6.28 -0.90
C ALA A 111 31.51 6.36 -1.01
N GLN A 112 30.95 6.51 -2.22
CA GLN A 112 29.51 6.46 -2.53
C GLN A 112 29.06 5.08 -3.07
N GLY A 113 29.91 4.06 -3.00
CA GLY A 113 29.76 2.76 -3.67
C GLY A 113 28.86 1.71 -3.02
N ASP A 114 27.95 2.11 -2.13
CA ASP A 114 27.21 1.22 -1.22
C ASP A 114 25.83 0.74 -1.74
N GLY A 115 25.48 1.11 -2.98
CA GLY A 115 24.17 0.78 -3.56
C GLY A 115 23.01 1.54 -2.92
N THR A 116 23.24 2.72 -2.34
CA THR A 116 22.18 3.60 -1.81
C THR A 116 21.47 4.43 -2.88
N LYS A 117 22.05 4.55 -4.08
CA LYS A 117 21.43 5.18 -5.24
C LYS A 117 21.17 4.11 -6.30
N ILE A 118 19.89 3.91 -6.64
CA ILE A 118 19.48 2.91 -7.62
C ILE A 118 18.52 3.53 -8.64
N GLN A 119 18.40 2.90 -9.81
CA GLN A 119 17.40 3.24 -10.81
C GLN A 119 16.50 2.03 -11.08
N ALA A 120 15.22 2.12 -10.77
CA ALA A 120 14.20 1.19 -11.23
C ALA A 120 13.88 1.46 -12.70
N LEU A 121 13.78 0.40 -13.47
CA LEU A 121 13.39 0.43 -14.87
C LEU A 121 12.28 -0.57 -15.10
N TRP A 122 11.19 -0.12 -15.73
CA TRP A 122 10.04 -0.94 -16.06
C TRP A 122 9.75 -0.81 -17.55
N ILE A 123 9.56 -1.95 -18.22
CA ILE A 123 9.20 -2.02 -19.62
C ILE A 123 7.88 -2.78 -19.69
N SER A 124 6.85 -2.08 -20.13
CA SER A 124 5.49 -2.60 -20.28
C SER A 124 5.09 -2.55 -21.76
N PHE A 125 4.14 -3.39 -22.16
CA PHE A 125 3.61 -3.43 -23.51
C PHE A 125 2.15 -2.99 -23.48
N ARG A 126 1.74 -2.12 -24.40
CA ARG A 126 0.32 -1.84 -24.61
C ARG A 126 -0.40 -3.10 -25.08
N ALA A 127 -1.67 -3.25 -24.73
CA ALA A 127 -2.51 -4.26 -25.35
C ALA A 127 -2.75 -3.93 -26.84
N ALA A 128 -2.85 -4.96 -27.70
CA ALA A 128 -3.05 -4.82 -29.16
C ALA A 128 -4.30 -4.02 -29.55
N ASN A 129 -5.27 -3.97 -28.65
CA ASN A 129 -6.50 -3.20 -28.79
C ASN A 129 -6.62 -2.14 -27.68
N ALA A 130 -5.51 -1.60 -27.15
CA ALA A 130 -5.47 -0.64 -26.03
C ALA A 130 -6.02 0.76 -26.34
N VAL A 131 -7.02 0.86 -27.23
CA VAL A 131 -8.04 1.88 -27.01
C VAL A 131 -8.84 1.36 -25.85
N TYR A 132 -8.74 2.00 -24.69
CA TYR A 132 -9.63 1.77 -23.56
C TYR A 132 -11.08 1.84 -24.09
N ASP A 133 -11.70 0.68 -24.25
CA ASP A 133 -12.99 0.57 -24.93
C ASP A 133 -14.08 0.91 -23.93
N CYS A 134 -14.35 2.21 -23.79
CA CYS A 134 -15.43 2.71 -22.94
C CYS A 134 -16.79 2.09 -23.29
N SER A 135 -16.98 1.50 -24.48
CA SER A 135 -18.26 0.87 -24.85
C SER A 135 -18.56 -0.42 -24.08
N GLN A 136 -17.57 -1.00 -23.40
CA GLN A 136 -17.73 -2.22 -22.59
C GLN A 136 -18.05 -1.93 -21.12
N TYR A 137 -18.17 -0.66 -20.75
CA TYR A 137 -18.36 -0.22 -19.38
C TYR A 137 -19.55 0.73 -19.29
N ASP A 138 -20.31 0.60 -18.21
CA ASP A 138 -21.45 1.48 -17.95
C ASP A 138 -20.97 2.89 -17.56
N HIS A 139 -19.82 2.94 -16.88
CA HIS A 139 -19.11 4.16 -16.54
C HIS A 139 -17.65 4.09 -16.98
N CYS A 140 -17.22 5.09 -17.77
CA CYS A 140 -15.85 5.21 -18.23
C CYS A 140 -15.30 6.61 -17.93
N CYS A 141 -14.20 6.66 -17.17
CA CYS A 141 -13.48 7.86 -16.78
C CYS A 141 -12.05 7.84 -17.30
N THR A 142 -11.60 8.93 -17.91
CA THR A 142 -10.20 9.13 -18.30
C THR A 142 -9.60 10.27 -17.49
N ILE A 143 -8.48 10.01 -16.83
CA ILE A 143 -7.76 10.95 -15.97
C ILE A 143 -6.44 11.31 -16.66
N VAL A 144 -6.29 12.60 -17.00
CA VAL A 144 -5.08 13.17 -17.62
C VAL A 144 -4.23 13.96 -16.62
N ASP A 145 -4.82 14.40 -15.52
CA ASP A 145 -4.22 15.18 -14.42
C ASP A 145 -5.06 15.00 -13.15
N ASP A 146 -4.77 15.71 -12.07
CA ASP A 146 -5.48 15.63 -10.80
C ASP A 146 -7.01 15.91 -10.92
N ILE A 147 -7.80 15.31 -10.03
CA ILE A 147 -9.26 15.55 -9.99
C ILE A 147 -9.51 16.98 -9.49
N PRO A 148 -10.14 17.86 -10.28
CA PRO A 148 -10.36 19.25 -9.88
C PRO A 148 -11.43 19.35 -8.79
N ALA A 149 -11.50 20.50 -8.10
CA ALA A 149 -12.50 20.74 -7.06
C ALA A 149 -13.95 20.63 -7.55
N ALA A 150 -14.20 20.84 -8.84
CA ALA A 150 -15.51 20.66 -9.46
C ALA A 150 -15.85 19.18 -9.80
N GLY A 151 -14.88 18.28 -9.66
CA GLY A 151 -14.97 16.91 -10.16
C GLY A 151 -14.76 16.78 -11.67
N ILE A 152 -14.75 15.54 -12.15
CA ILE A 152 -14.72 15.18 -13.56
C ILE A 152 -16.08 14.59 -13.90
N ALA A 153 -16.90 15.37 -14.59
CA ALA A 153 -18.20 14.94 -15.11
C ALA A 153 -18.17 15.00 -16.65
N SER A 154 -17.96 13.86 -17.30
CA SER A 154 -17.87 13.77 -18.77
C SER A 154 -18.42 12.44 -19.26
N GLY A 155 -19.44 12.50 -20.12
CA GLY A 155 -20.14 11.30 -20.60
C GLY A 155 -20.73 10.51 -19.43
N THR A 156 -20.32 9.25 -19.29
CA THR A 156 -20.72 8.35 -18.21
C THR A 156 -19.85 8.46 -16.95
N CYS A 157 -18.81 9.31 -16.97
CA CYS A 157 -17.93 9.53 -15.84
C CYS A 157 -18.50 10.58 -14.88
N ASP A 158 -18.43 10.27 -13.58
CA ASP A 158 -18.73 11.20 -12.50
C ASP A 158 -17.75 10.98 -11.33
N LEU A 159 -16.51 11.46 -11.47
CA LEU A 159 -15.52 11.42 -10.38
C LEU A 159 -15.58 12.71 -9.58
N GLN A 160 -15.66 12.58 -8.27
CA GLN A 160 -15.74 13.72 -7.37
C GLN A 160 -14.44 13.87 -6.58
N PRO A 161 -14.01 15.07 -6.19
CA PRO A 161 -12.92 15.19 -5.24
C PRO A 161 -13.36 14.62 -3.87
N PRO A 162 -12.41 14.23 -3.00
CA PRO A 162 -12.70 13.89 -1.62
C PRO A 162 -13.44 15.04 -0.93
N ARG A 163 -14.55 14.72 -0.26
CA ARG A 163 -15.47 15.74 0.25
C ARG A 163 -16.27 15.29 1.46
N TRP A 164 -16.74 16.23 2.25
CA TRP A 164 -17.69 16.03 3.32
C TRP A 164 -19.13 15.99 2.79
N GLN A 165 -19.96 15.16 3.42
CA GLN A 165 -21.39 15.10 3.19
C GLN A 165 -22.10 14.72 4.49
N CYS A 166 -23.19 15.43 4.80
CA CYS A 166 -24.05 15.10 5.92
C CYS A 166 -25.23 14.22 5.49
N TYR A 167 -25.67 13.37 6.41
CA TYR A 167 -26.81 12.48 6.23
C TYR A 167 -27.81 12.63 7.38
N GLU A 168 -29.09 12.51 7.05
CA GLU A 168 -30.18 12.37 8.00
C GLU A 168 -30.09 11.00 8.71
N PRO A 169 -30.78 10.79 9.86
CA PRO A 169 -30.88 9.48 10.50
C PRO A 169 -31.47 8.38 9.60
N SER A 170 -32.23 8.79 8.57
CA SER A 170 -32.78 7.91 7.54
C SER A 170 -31.72 7.36 6.57
N GLY A 171 -30.52 7.96 6.53
CA GLY A 171 -29.48 7.70 5.54
C GLY A 171 -29.61 8.54 4.27
N ALA A 172 -30.63 9.40 4.14
CA ALA A 172 -30.74 10.33 3.03
C ALA A 172 -29.73 11.50 3.17
N PRO A 173 -29.26 12.12 2.06
CA PRO A 173 -28.47 13.34 2.13
C PRO A 173 -29.20 14.43 2.92
N TRP A 174 -28.51 15.02 3.90
CA TRP A 174 -29.08 16.00 4.81
C TRP A 174 -29.57 17.26 4.11
N ARG A 175 -30.67 17.82 4.63
CA ARG A 175 -31.26 19.09 4.18
C ARG A 175 -31.41 20.02 5.36
N LEU A 176 -31.22 21.32 5.11
CA LEU A 176 -31.39 22.35 6.12
C LEU A 176 -32.71 22.22 6.87
N GLY A 177 -32.63 22.17 8.21
CA GLY A 177 -33.78 22.02 9.10
C GLY A 177 -34.18 20.58 9.41
N GLN A 178 -33.51 19.57 8.84
CA GLN A 178 -33.69 18.16 9.22
C GLN A 178 -32.71 17.74 10.33
N PRO A 179 -33.03 16.68 11.10
CA PRO A 179 -32.09 16.07 12.03
C PRO A 179 -30.79 15.62 11.35
N VAL A 180 -29.65 15.79 12.01
CA VAL A 180 -28.38 15.25 11.52
C VAL A 180 -28.15 13.87 12.12
N GLY A 181 -28.01 12.85 11.27
CA GLY A 181 -27.70 11.48 11.69
C GLY A 181 -26.20 11.17 11.64
N ALA A 182 -25.53 11.65 10.60
CA ALA A 182 -24.09 11.42 10.42
C ALA A 182 -23.41 12.53 9.61
N VAL A 183 -22.11 12.68 9.84
CA VAL A 183 -21.20 13.48 9.01
C VAL A 183 -20.16 12.55 8.41
N THR A 184 -20.02 12.53 7.10
CA THR A 184 -19.22 11.54 6.38
C THR A 184 -18.19 12.20 5.47
N PHE A 185 -16.97 11.69 5.48
CA PHE A 185 -15.96 12.04 4.49
C PHE A 185 -15.89 10.96 3.41
N LEU A 186 -16.15 11.35 2.16
CA LEU A 186 -16.30 10.46 1.01
C LEU A 186 -15.02 10.47 0.17
N GLY A 187 -14.53 9.29 -0.20
CA GLY A 187 -13.57 9.13 -1.28
C GLY A 187 -14.19 9.43 -2.65
N PRO A 188 -13.38 9.61 -3.70
CA PRO A 188 -13.84 10.11 -5.01
C PRO A 188 -14.97 9.34 -5.68
N LEU A 189 -15.03 8.02 -5.48
CA LEU A 189 -16.10 7.18 -6.00
C LEU A 189 -17.28 7.09 -5.02
N ALA A 190 -17.05 7.22 -3.72
CA ALA A 190 -18.06 6.94 -2.69
C ALA A 190 -19.29 7.88 -2.75
N GLY A 191 -19.11 9.08 -3.29
CA GLY A 191 -20.18 10.06 -3.50
C GLY A 191 -20.60 10.22 -4.96
N SER A 192 -20.14 9.36 -5.87
CA SER A 192 -20.45 9.44 -7.29
C SER A 192 -21.82 8.87 -7.62
N SER A 193 -22.41 9.33 -8.73
CA SER A 193 -23.60 8.71 -9.32
C SER A 193 -23.34 7.37 -9.99
N MET A 194 -22.08 6.93 -10.07
CA MET A 194 -21.66 5.67 -10.70
C MET A 194 -21.89 4.43 -9.82
N ALA A 195 -22.47 4.60 -8.64
CA ALA A 195 -22.81 3.52 -7.70
C ALA A 195 -24.22 2.94 -7.98
N ASP A 196 -24.54 2.64 -9.24
CA ASP A 196 -25.86 2.19 -9.70
C ASP A 196 -25.96 0.68 -10.04
N GLY A 197 -24.89 -0.06 -9.77
CA GLY A 197 -24.69 -1.48 -10.10
C GLY A 197 -23.89 -1.69 -11.38
N GLY A 198 -23.66 -0.64 -12.16
CA GLY A 198 -22.90 -0.63 -13.40
C GLY A 198 -21.41 -0.86 -13.20
N SER A 199 -20.77 -1.32 -14.27
CA SER A 199 -19.34 -1.51 -14.35
C SER A 199 -18.59 -0.21 -14.58
N VAL A 200 -17.43 -0.08 -13.93
CA VAL A 200 -16.64 1.16 -13.92
C VAL A 200 -15.26 0.91 -14.50
N LEU A 201 -14.83 1.78 -15.41
CA LEU A 201 -13.46 1.90 -15.88
C LEU A 201 -12.91 3.27 -15.49
N ILE A 202 -11.74 3.29 -14.84
CA ILE A 202 -10.95 4.48 -14.60
C ILE A 202 -9.59 4.30 -15.28
N HIS A 203 -9.37 5.03 -16.36
CA HIS A 203 -8.14 5.00 -17.11
C HIS A 203 -7.25 6.20 -16.76
N LEU A 204 -6.01 5.96 -16.34
CA LEU A 204 -4.99 6.98 -16.14
C LEU A 204 -4.05 7.03 -17.34
N GLU A 205 -4.08 8.14 -18.07
CA GLU A 205 -3.19 8.39 -19.21
C GLU A 205 -1.72 8.33 -18.78
N ASP A 206 -0.82 7.97 -19.70
CA ASP A 206 0.60 7.82 -19.39
C ASP A 206 1.19 9.06 -18.67
N GLY A 207 0.80 10.27 -19.08
CA GLY A 207 1.32 11.50 -18.48
C GLY A 207 0.70 11.88 -17.12
N ALA A 208 -0.37 11.21 -16.69
CA ALA A 208 -1.14 11.62 -15.52
C ALA A 208 -0.32 11.50 -14.23
N ASP A 209 -0.34 12.53 -13.39
CA ASP A 209 0.29 12.57 -12.06
C ASP A 209 -0.72 13.12 -11.04
N VAL A 210 -1.56 12.22 -10.53
CA VAL A 210 -2.75 12.50 -9.74
C VAL A 210 -2.40 12.47 -8.26
N SER A 211 -2.82 13.47 -7.48
CA SER A 211 -2.61 13.47 -6.02
C SER A 211 -3.84 12.98 -5.25
N THR A 212 -5.00 13.03 -5.89
CA THR A 212 -6.26 12.51 -5.38
C THR A 212 -6.26 10.97 -5.38
N PRO A 213 -6.64 10.31 -4.27
CA PRO A 213 -6.71 8.85 -4.22
C PRO A 213 -7.80 8.30 -5.14
N ILE A 214 -7.64 7.09 -5.66
CA ILE A 214 -8.72 6.38 -6.36
C ILE A 214 -9.40 5.44 -5.36
N SER A 215 -10.52 5.90 -4.78
CA SER A 215 -11.16 5.16 -3.71
C SER A 215 -12.68 5.30 -3.66
N ASN A 216 -13.36 4.19 -3.36
CA ASN A 216 -14.77 4.17 -2.95
C ASN A 216 -14.95 4.01 -1.43
N THR A 217 -13.89 4.16 -0.65
CA THR A 217 -13.96 4.19 0.81
C THR A 217 -14.56 5.51 1.29
N TYR A 218 -15.29 5.44 2.39
CA TYR A 218 -15.76 6.59 3.15
C TYR A 218 -15.59 6.33 4.66
N VAL A 219 -15.57 7.42 5.42
CA VAL A 219 -15.57 7.39 6.88
C VAL A 219 -16.81 8.12 7.37
N GLU A 220 -17.74 7.39 7.98
CA GLU A 220 -18.98 7.90 8.53
C GLU A 220 -18.83 8.13 10.03
N HIS A 221 -19.13 9.35 10.51
CA HIS A 221 -19.23 9.67 11.93
C HIS A 221 -20.70 9.80 12.34
N PRO A 222 -21.23 8.87 13.15
CA PRO A 222 -22.51 9.07 13.81
C PRO A 222 -22.44 10.28 14.73
N VAL A 223 -23.44 11.16 14.68
CA VAL A 223 -23.47 12.39 15.50
C VAL A 223 -24.66 12.41 16.45
N ARG A 224 -24.62 13.32 17.42
CA ARG A 224 -25.81 13.69 18.19
C ARG A 224 -26.59 14.72 17.37
N ASP A 225 -27.91 14.59 17.36
CA ASP A 225 -28.76 15.58 16.72
C ASP A 225 -28.81 16.84 17.58
N ASP A 226 -27.91 17.78 17.31
CA ASP A 226 -27.82 19.06 18.00
C ASP A 226 -27.57 20.23 17.03
N ALA A 227 -27.77 21.44 17.54
CA ALA A 227 -27.64 22.67 16.77
C ALA A 227 -26.21 22.89 16.24
N GLY A 228 -25.19 22.33 16.91
CA GLY A 228 -23.81 22.42 16.47
C GLY A 228 -23.56 21.60 15.21
N CYS A 229 -24.04 20.35 15.17
CA CYS A 229 -23.96 19.52 13.98
C CYS A 229 -24.78 20.09 12.81
N ALA A 230 -25.97 20.66 13.07
CA ALA A 230 -26.75 21.31 12.01
C ALA A 230 -26.00 22.52 11.39
N ALA A 231 -25.31 23.32 12.20
CA ALA A 231 -24.49 24.44 11.72
C ALA A 231 -23.29 23.97 10.88
N VAL A 232 -22.62 22.90 11.34
CA VAL A 232 -21.54 22.27 10.59
C VAL A 232 -22.04 21.74 9.24
N CYS A 233 -23.18 21.05 9.23
CA CYS A 233 -23.78 20.52 8.01
C CYS A 233 -24.24 21.59 7.03
N ALA A 234 -24.75 22.73 7.51
CA ALA A 234 -25.06 23.87 6.66
C ALA A 234 -23.81 24.40 5.93
N ALA A 235 -22.67 24.44 6.61
CA ALA A 235 -21.42 24.86 6.00
C ALA A 235 -20.83 23.82 5.05
N ILE A 236 -20.89 22.52 5.40
CA ILE A 236 -20.52 21.43 4.48
C ILE A 236 -21.37 21.48 3.21
N GLN A 237 -22.68 21.71 3.33
CA GLN A 237 -23.56 21.82 2.16
C GLN A 237 -23.20 23.01 1.26
N ALA A 238 -22.70 24.12 1.83
CA ALA A 238 -22.23 25.27 1.08
C ALA A 238 -20.85 25.05 0.43
N SER A 239 -19.96 24.29 1.09
CA SER A 239 -18.61 23.99 0.63
C SER A 239 -18.19 22.56 1.01
N PRO A 240 -18.48 21.55 0.18
CA PRO A 240 -18.21 20.15 0.51
C PRO A 240 -16.71 19.81 0.65
N THR A 241 -15.82 20.57 0.00
CA THR A 241 -14.36 20.38 0.06
C THR A 241 -13.70 21.22 1.16
N LEU A 242 -14.48 21.74 2.11
CA LEU A 242 -13.97 22.58 3.20
C LEU A 242 -13.06 21.79 4.15
N ASP A 243 -11.98 22.42 4.59
CA ASP A 243 -11.16 21.96 5.71
C ASP A 243 -11.88 22.30 7.02
N LEU A 244 -12.24 21.31 7.84
CA LEU A 244 -13.03 21.52 9.07
C LEU A 244 -12.10 21.77 10.27
N TYR A 245 -11.43 22.93 10.32
CA TYR A 245 -10.62 23.32 11.48
C TYR A 245 -11.41 24.20 12.47
N GLY A 246 -11.42 23.81 13.75
CA GLY A 246 -11.83 24.69 14.84
C GLY A 246 -10.69 25.58 15.31
N ARG A 247 -11.03 26.72 15.93
CA ARG A 247 -10.05 27.70 16.42
C ARG A 247 -9.60 27.36 17.84
N SER A 248 -8.28 27.24 18.05
CA SER A 248 -7.57 28.00 19.09
C SER A 248 -6.05 27.74 19.08
N GLY A 249 -5.23 28.76 18.78
CA GLY A 249 -3.81 28.76 19.17
C GLY A 249 -2.78 29.41 18.23
N GLY A 250 -3.08 29.57 16.94
CA GLY A 250 -2.14 30.19 15.99
C GLY A 250 -2.42 31.68 15.75
N SER A 251 -1.36 32.50 15.72
CA SER A 251 -1.38 33.94 15.44
C SER A 251 -2.12 34.38 14.16
N CYS A 252 -2.43 33.45 13.24
CA CYS A 252 -3.24 33.71 12.05
C CYS A 252 -4.72 34.04 12.34
N ALA A 253 -5.26 33.58 13.47
CA ALA A 253 -6.66 33.85 13.84
C ALA A 253 -6.89 35.33 14.25
N GLY A 254 -5.86 35.99 14.78
CA GLY A 254 -5.91 37.39 15.18
C GLY A 254 -5.75 38.37 14.01
N SER A 255 -4.98 38.01 12.99
CA SER A 255 -4.75 38.87 11.81
C SER A 255 -5.87 38.80 10.77
N CYS A 256 -6.56 37.66 10.59
CA CYS A 256 -7.67 37.58 9.65
C CYS A 256 -8.97 38.22 10.17
N GLN A 257 -9.18 38.24 11.49
CA GLN A 257 -10.43 38.73 12.09
C GLN A 257 -10.55 40.27 12.12
N SER A 258 -9.43 40.99 12.09
CA SER A 258 -9.41 42.45 12.08
C SER A 258 -9.51 43.04 10.67
N THR A 259 -8.98 42.36 9.64
CA THR A 259 -8.90 42.91 8.27
C THR A 259 -10.12 42.58 7.40
N CYS A 260 -10.81 41.46 7.63
CA CYS A 260 -11.92 41.02 6.76
C CYS A 260 -13.28 41.69 7.06
N ARG A 261 -13.35 42.65 7.99
CA ARG A 261 -14.63 43.30 8.36
C ARG A 261 -15.06 44.43 7.43
N THR A 262 -14.21 44.92 6.52
CA THR A 262 -14.56 46.14 5.76
C THR A 262 -14.23 46.19 4.27
N GLU A 263 -13.40 45.32 3.68
CA GLU A 263 -13.14 45.36 2.22
C GLU A 263 -12.92 43.97 1.57
N PRO A 264 -13.21 43.81 0.26
CA PRO A 264 -12.95 42.58 -0.49
C PRO A 264 -11.44 42.30 -0.59
N CYS A 265 -11.01 41.09 -0.22
CA CYS A 265 -9.61 40.68 -0.19
C CYS A 265 -8.95 40.75 -1.60
N SER A 266 -8.15 41.78 -1.85
CA SER A 266 -7.35 41.96 -3.08
C SER A 266 -5.83 41.82 -2.84
N GLN A 267 -5.39 41.38 -1.66
CA GLN A 267 -3.97 41.25 -1.30
C GLN A 267 -3.47 39.79 -1.40
N PRO A 268 -2.31 39.51 -2.04
CA PRO A 268 -1.75 38.16 -2.22
C PRO A 268 -1.35 37.44 -0.93
N GLN A 269 -1.40 38.12 0.22
CA GLN A 269 -0.95 37.62 1.51
C GLN A 269 -2.08 36.93 2.31
N CYS A 270 -3.31 37.00 1.81
CA CYS A 270 -4.51 36.37 2.39
C CYS A 270 -4.99 35.21 1.50
N VAL A 271 -4.09 34.31 1.11
CA VAL A 271 -4.49 33.05 0.49
C VAL A 271 -5.13 32.17 1.57
N GLY A 272 -6.47 32.07 1.53
CA GLY A 272 -7.25 31.20 2.44
C GLY A 272 -8.01 31.95 3.53
N CYS A 273 -9.02 32.75 3.14
CA CYS A 273 -10.13 33.01 4.05
C CYS A 273 -10.95 31.72 4.18
N TYR A 274 -10.51 30.79 5.03
CA TYR A 274 -11.29 29.62 5.39
C TYR A 274 -12.61 30.10 6.01
N GLN A 275 -13.74 29.58 5.53
CA GLN A 275 -14.98 29.64 6.31
C GLN A 275 -14.73 28.84 7.59
N LEU A 276 -14.42 29.55 8.67
CA LEU A 276 -14.20 28.93 9.98
C LEU A 276 -15.56 28.51 10.52
N VAL A 277 -15.85 27.23 10.37
CA VAL A 277 -16.97 26.56 11.03
C VAL A 277 -16.43 25.98 12.31
N ASP A 278 -17.10 26.23 13.43
CA ASP A 278 -16.71 25.66 14.72
C ASP A 278 -17.08 24.17 14.76
N ALA A 279 -16.23 23.32 14.18
CA ALA A 279 -16.41 21.87 14.13
C ALA A 279 -16.41 21.22 15.53
N SER A 280 -15.92 21.92 16.56
CA SER A 280 -15.98 21.50 17.96
C SER A 280 -17.43 21.43 18.47
N ALA A 281 -18.34 22.20 17.86
CA ALA A 281 -19.74 22.23 18.25
C ALA A 281 -20.50 20.96 17.83
N CYS A 282 -20.02 20.21 16.84
CA CYS A 282 -20.69 18.98 16.40
C CYS A 282 -20.19 17.77 17.20
N VAL A 283 -21.04 17.26 18.09
CA VAL A 283 -20.71 16.17 19.03
C VAL A 283 -20.95 14.80 18.38
N LEU A 284 -19.93 13.94 18.43
CA LEU A 284 -20.00 12.57 17.93
C LEU A 284 -20.80 11.67 18.90
N SER A 285 -21.62 10.77 18.36
CA SER A 285 -22.44 9.84 19.15
C SER A 285 -21.89 8.42 19.22
N GLY A 286 -20.87 8.10 18.41
CA GLY A 286 -20.28 6.77 18.37
C GLY A 286 -18.92 6.73 17.68
N ARG A 287 -18.41 5.50 17.50
CA ARG A 287 -17.19 5.27 16.72
C ARG A 287 -17.46 5.56 15.23
N PRO A 288 -16.54 6.19 14.50
CA PRO A 288 -16.59 6.20 13.05
C PRO A 288 -16.62 4.79 12.48
N ARG A 289 -17.20 4.70 11.29
CA ARG A 289 -17.29 3.47 10.50
C ARG A 289 -16.52 3.70 9.21
N ILE A 290 -15.52 2.86 8.96
CA ILE A 290 -14.74 2.91 7.72
C ILE A 290 -15.28 1.85 6.77
N ARG A 291 -15.84 2.26 5.64
CA ARG A 291 -16.59 1.37 4.74
C ARG A 291 -16.32 1.71 3.30
N SER A 292 -16.49 0.73 2.43
CA SER A 292 -16.52 0.95 0.98
C SER A 292 -17.96 1.19 0.53
N ALA A 293 -18.20 2.18 -0.31
CA ALA A 293 -19.51 2.44 -0.87
C ALA A 293 -19.97 1.22 -1.69
N PRO A 294 -21.18 0.69 -1.43
CA PRO A 294 -21.75 -0.40 -2.20
C PRO A 294 -22.25 0.12 -3.57
N GLY A 295 -22.89 -0.76 -4.35
CA GLY A 295 -23.56 -0.34 -5.57
C GLY A 295 -22.66 -0.22 -6.79
N PHE A 296 -21.41 -0.67 -6.74
CA PHE A 296 -20.60 -0.79 -7.95
C PHE A 296 -20.69 -2.20 -8.53
N GLY A 297 -20.74 -2.29 -9.85
CA GLY A 297 -20.38 -3.48 -10.61
C GLY A 297 -18.85 -3.72 -10.56
N PRO A 298 -18.29 -4.46 -11.51
CA PRO A 298 -16.84 -4.64 -11.59
C PRO A 298 -16.14 -3.29 -11.78
N ILE A 299 -15.07 -3.04 -11.01
CA ILE A 299 -14.26 -1.83 -11.08
C ILE A 299 -12.92 -2.17 -11.72
N VAL A 300 -12.55 -1.46 -12.79
CA VAL A 300 -11.26 -1.58 -13.45
C VAL A 300 -10.54 -0.25 -13.36
N VAL A 301 -9.29 -0.27 -12.88
CA VAL A 301 -8.39 0.89 -12.92
C VAL A 301 -7.14 0.50 -13.67
N ASN A 302 -6.81 1.22 -14.74
CA ASN A 302 -5.65 0.87 -15.57
C ASN A 302 -4.93 2.09 -16.15
N GLY A 303 -3.88 1.82 -16.90
CA GLY A 303 -3.06 2.81 -17.56
C GLY A 303 -1.69 2.98 -16.92
N PHE A 304 -0.84 3.78 -17.55
CA PHE A 304 0.55 3.96 -17.13
C PHE A 304 0.80 5.28 -16.40
N GLY A 305 -0.26 5.97 -15.98
CA GLY A 305 -0.17 7.16 -15.14
C GLY A 305 0.21 6.84 -13.69
N ARG A 306 0.29 7.90 -12.88
CA ARG A 306 0.73 7.86 -11.49
C ARG A 306 -0.31 8.39 -10.53
N VAL A 307 -0.52 7.67 -9.43
CA VAL A 307 -1.12 8.20 -8.20
C VAL A 307 0.01 8.54 -7.23
N ASN A 308 0.06 9.78 -6.75
CA ASN A 308 1.24 10.37 -6.12
C ASN A 308 0.92 10.91 -4.72
N GLY A 309 1.34 10.16 -3.71
CA GLY A 309 1.12 10.51 -2.31
C GLY A 309 1.90 11.74 -1.83
N ARG A 310 2.98 12.16 -2.51
CA ARG A 310 3.79 13.31 -2.06
C ARG A 310 3.01 14.61 -2.08
N ARG A 311 2.35 14.92 -3.20
CA ARG A 311 1.54 16.14 -3.32
C ARG A 311 0.39 16.15 -2.31
N MET A 312 -0.20 14.97 -2.05
CA MET A 312 -1.22 14.80 -1.02
C MET A 312 -0.65 15.12 0.37
N MET A 313 0.50 14.55 0.73
CA MET A 313 1.16 14.81 2.01
C MET A 313 1.57 16.28 2.18
N GLU A 314 2.10 16.92 1.14
CA GLU A 314 2.45 18.35 1.15
C GLU A 314 1.22 19.25 1.39
N ARG A 315 0.07 18.90 0.79
CA ARG A 315 -1.20 19.64 0.94
C ARG A 315 -1.84 19.49 2.31
N MET A 316 -1.70 18.33 2.96
CA MET A 316 -2.40 18.06 4.22
C MET A 316 -1.87 18.82 5.44
N GLN A 317 -0.72 19.52 5.36
CA GLN A 317 -0.15 20.41 6.40
C GLN A 317 -0.42 19.96 7.86
N MET A 318 -0.26 18.66 8.16
CA MET A 318 -0.57 18.13 9.49
C MET A 318 0.33 18.83 10.51
N SER A 319 -0.28 19.60 11.41
CA SER A 319 0.37 20.64 12.21
C SER A 319 1.63 20.15 12.95
N GLY A 320 2.79 20.71 12.61
CA GLY A 320 4.00 20.71 13.46
C GLY A 320 4.79 19.40 13.56
N GLN A 321 4.41 18.34 12.86
CA GLN A 321 5.25 17.16 12.64
C GLN A 321 5.35 16.96 11.13
N PRO A 322 6.52 16.59 10.56
CA PRO A 322 6.56 16.13 9.17
C PRO A 322 5.44 15.12 8.95
N VAL A 323 4.73 15.17 7.83
CA VAL A 323 3.66 14.19 7.51
C VAL A 323 4.22 12.74 7.46
N TRP A 324 5.54 12.64 7.33
CA TRP A 324 6.37 11.46 7.48
C TRP A 324 6.66 11.04 8.95
N ASN A 325 6.40 11.93 9.90
CA ASN A 325 6.51 11.81 11.36
C ASN A 325 5.14 11.93 12.06
N ALA A 326 4.03 12.09 11.35
CA ALA A 326 2.70 12.24 11.94
C ALA A 326 2.05 10.84 12.14
N PRO A 327 1.95 10.32 13.37
CA PRO A 327 2.61 10.78 14.59
C PRO A 327 3.54 9.74 15.21
N SER A 328 4.57 10.25 15.90
CA SER A 328 5.18 9.55 17.01
C SER A 328 4.10 8.88 17.85
N ALA A 329 4.47 7.81 18.53
CA ALA A 329 3.62 7.20 19.50
C ALA A 329 3.11 8.21 20.57
N SER A 330 3.38 9.52 20.61
CA SER A 330 2.64 10.45 21.50
C SER A 330 1.33 11.02 20.93
N VAL A 331 1.16 11.16 19.60
CA VAL A 331 -0.19 11.44 19.05
C VAL A 331 -0.85 10.10 18.72
N LEU A 332 -0.15 9.04 18.30
CA LEU A 332 -0.77 7.69 18.22
C LEU A 332 -0.93 6.96 19.59
N ASN A 333 -0.08 7.12 20.62
CA ASN A 333 -0.42 6.69 22.01
C ASN A 333 -1.28 7.74 22.72
N GLY A 334 -1.36 8.96 22.19
CA GLY A 334 -2.43 9.90 22.52
C GLY A 334 -3.77 9.46 21.95
N TYR A 335 -3.77 8.66 20.87
CA TYR A 335 -4.96 8.30 20.08
C TYR A 335 -5.31 6.80 20.17
N GLY A 336 -4.42 5.96 20.72
CA GLY A 336 -4.67 4.57 21.11
C GLY A 336 -5.28 4.44 22.52
N GLY A 337 -5.71 5.55 23.11
CA GLY A 337 -6.43 5.57 24.37
C GLY A 337 -7.90 5.81 24.10
N SER A 338 -8.67 4.72 23.94
CA SER A 338 -10.13 4.68 23.86
C SER A 338 -10.81 5.68 22.89
N TRP A 339 -11.72 5.18 22.05
CA TRP A 339 -12.69 5.98 21.27
C TRP A 339 -13.39 7.12 22.05
N GLN A 340 -13.32 7.11 23.39
CA GLN A 340 -13.80 8.16 24.29
C GLN A 340 -13.05 9.51 24.15
N ARG A 341 -12.00 9.60 23.33
CA ARG A 341 -11.27 10.85 23.05
C ARG A 341 -11.77 11.66 21.85
N TRP A 342 -12.43 11.04 20.86
CA TRP A 342 -13.04 11.77 19.74
C TRP A 342 -14.46 12.17 20.13
N ARG A 343 -14.60 13.34 20.78
CA ARG A 343 -15.91 13.82 21.24
C ARG A 343 -16.58 14.70 20.21
N THR A 344 -15.81 15.34 19.36
CA THR A 344 -16.26 16.32 18.38
C THR A 344 -15.75 15.99 16.98
N LEU A 345 -16.37 16.59 15.96
CA LEU A 345 -15.90 16.44 14.58
C LEU A 345 -14.53 17.08 14.37
N GLU A 346 -14.22 18.18 15.07
CA GLU A 346 -12.89 18.79 15.06
C GLU A 346 -11.82 17.79 15.51
N ASP A 347 -12.08 17.06 16.59
CA ASP A 347 -11.15 16.03 17.07
C ASP A 347 -10.85 15.07 15.92
N ALA A 348 -11.89 14.56 15.24
CA ALA A 348 -11.78 13.47 14.28
C ALA A 348 -11.35 13.86 12.85
N GLU A 349 -11.36 15.14 12.49
CA GLU A 349 -11.19 15.64 11.12
C GLU A 349 -9.91 15.12 10.45
N GLN A 350 -8.76 15.32 11.09
CA GLN A 350 -7.46 15.05 10.48
C GLN A 350 -7.27 13.55 10.25
N HIS A 351 -7.66 12.73 11.22
CA HIS A 351 -7.61 11.28 11.11
C HIS A 351 -8.53 10.78 9.99
N THR A 352 -9.73 11.34 9.91
CA THR A 352 -10.74 10.98 8.92
C THR A 352 -10.24 11.22 7.50
N ARG A 353 -9.67 12.40 7.26
CA ARG A 353 -9.07 12.72 5.96
C ARG A 353 -7.87 11.85 5.69
N TRP A 354 -7.00 11.65 6.68
CA TRP A 354 -5.82 10.80 6.53
C TRP A 354 -6.19 9.37 6.13
N ARG A 355 -7.24 8.77 6.70
CA ARG A 355 -7.68 7.41 6.35
C ARG A 355 -8.01 7.25 4.86
N ILE A 356 -8.74 8.22 4.29
CA ILE A 356 -9.10 8.24 2.86
C ILE A 356 -7.92 8.63 1.99
N MET A 357 -7.26 9.75 2.29
CA MET A 357 -6.20 10.32 1.46
C MET A 357 -4.94 9.45 1.41
N SER A 358 -4.63 8.72 2.48
CA SER A 358 -3.47 7.82 2.52
C SER A 358 -3.67 6.48 1.80
N GLY A 359 -4.93 6.09 1.55
CA GLY A 359 -5.28 4.93 0.72
C GLY A 359 -5.28 5.30 -0.75
N LEU A 360 -4.10 5.53 -1.32
CA LEU A 360 -3.92 6.06 -2.68
C LEU A 360 -4.71 5.29 -3.74
N VAL A 361 -4.80 3.96 -3.60
CA VAL A 361 -5.75 3.14 -4.37
C VAL A 361 -6.45 2.19 -3.41
N GLU A 362 -7.74 2.41 -3.17
CA GLU A 362 -8.49 1.64 -2.19
C GLU A 362 -9.91 1.35 -2.64
N LEU A 363 -10.16 0.11 -3.08
CA LEU A 363 -11.36 -0.25 -3.83
C LEU A 363 -11.97 -1.56 -3.32
N SER A 364 -13.29 -1.59 -3.22
CA SER A 364 -14.05 -2.83 -3.01
C SER A 364 -15.30 -2.89 -3.88
N SER A 365 -15.68 -4.10 -4.29
CA SER A 365 -16.92 -4.35 -5.02
C SER A 365 -17.47 -5.74 -4.70
N ARG A 366 -18.80 -5.87 -4.64
CA ARG A 366 -19.47 -7.18 -4.51
C ARG A 366 -19.79 -7.84 -5.84
N ALA A 367 -19.42 -7.21 -6.95
CA ALA A 367 -19.75 -7.72 -8.27
C ALA A 367 -19.28 -9.16 -8.42
N GLN A 368 -20.20 -10.03 -8.85
CA GLN A 368 -19.86 -11.40 -9.19
C GLN A 368 -19.29 -11.41 -10.61
N PRO A 369 -17.98 -11.62 -10.78
CA PRO A 369 -17.35 -11.37 -12.06
C PRO A 369 -17.91 -12.29 -13.16
N GLU A 370 -18.20 -13.55 -12.82
CA GLU A 370 -18.74 -14.57 -13.72
C GLU A 370 -20.08 -14.16 -14.36
N ALA A 371 -20.96 -13.51 -13.60
CA ALA A 371 -22.25 -13.01 -14.10
C ALA A 371 -22.08 -11.85 -15.11
N THR A 372 -20.91 -11.22 -15.14
CA THR A 372 -20.58 -10.08 -16.00
C THR A 372 -19.57 -10.42 -17.10
N GLY A 373 -19.23 -11.70 -17.27
CA GLY A 373 -18.19 -12.14 -18.22
C GLY A 373 -16.77 -11.69 -17.86
N ARG A 374 -16.56 -11.13 -16.66
CA ARG A 374 -15.26 -10.69 -16.13
C ARG A 374 -14.71 -11.72 -15.15
N ARG A 375 -13.42 -11.66 -14.85
CA ARG A 375 -12.76 -12.57 -13.91
C ARG A 375 -12.59 -12.02 -12.50
N TYR A 376 -12.55 -10.69 -12.36
CA TYR A 376 -12.28 -10.01 -11.10
C TYR A 376 -13.33 -8.92 -10.85
N ALA A 377 -13.70 -8.74 -9.58
CA ALA A 377 -14.60 -7.68 -9.15
C ALA A 377 -13.89 -6.33 -9.07
N VAL A 378 -12.58 -6.38 -8.79
CA VAL A 378 -11.69 -5.23 -8.83
C VAL A 378 -10.42 -5.65 -9.60
N ASP A 379 -10.10 -4.97 -10.69
CA ASP A 379 -8.87 -5.18 -11.47
C ASP A 379 -8.09 -3.87 -11.52
N VAL A 380 -6.91 -3.84 -10.91
CA VAL A 380 -5.99 -2.70 -10.95
C VAL A 380 -4.73 -3.13 -11.70
N SER A 381 -4.41 -2.43 -12.78
CA SER A 381 -3.27 -2.79 -13.61
C SER A 381 -2.46 -1.62 -14.13
N GLU A 382 -1.18 -1.85 -14.41
CA GLU A 382 -0.28 -0.95 -15.17
C GLU A 382 0.15 0.36 -14.47
N LEU A 383 -0.52 0.72 -13.38
CA LEU A 383 -0.32 1.97 -12.63
C LEU A 383 1.03 2.06 -11.91
N THR A 384 1.47 3.31 -11.69
CA THR A 384 2.45 3.64 -10.65
C THR A 384 1.75 4.28 -9.45
N VAL A 385 1.96 3.76 -8.24
CA VAL A 385 1.49 4.35 -6.98
C VAL A 385 2.71 4.78 -6.17
N GLY A 386 3.10 6.05 -6.32
CA GLY A 386 4.34 6.57 -5.76
C GLY A 386 4.16 7.28 -4.42
N TRP A 387 5.25 7.33 -3.63
CA TRP A 387 5.31 8.08 -2.38
C TRP A 387 4.28 7.63 -1.34
N GLY A 388 4.32 6.35 -0.98
CA GLY A 388 3.39 5.80 0.00
C GLY A 388 3.52 6.47 1.39
N PRO A 389 2.44 7.01 1.97
CA PRO A 389 2.42 7.60 3.31
C PRO A 389 2.45 6.57 4.44
N LYS A 390 2.96 6.97 5.62
CA LYS A 390 2.95 6.19 6.88
C LYS A 390 1.52 6.04 7.42
N ARG A 391 0.81 4.97 7.03
CA ARG A 391 -0.60 4.76 7.42
C ARG A 391 -0.84 3.57 8.37
N GLY A 392 0.22 2.83 8.70
CA GLY A 392 0.14 1.57 9.43
C GLY A 392 -0.37 0.40 8.60
N ASP A 393 -0.41 0.51 7.27
CA ASP A 393 -0.96 -0.51 6.36
C ASP A 393 -0.54 -0.21 4.91
N GLY A 394 -0.97 -1.06 3.97
CA GLY A 394 -0.66 -0.91 2.55
C GLY A 394 -1.36 0.27 1.90
N THR A 395 -0.69 1.07 1.06
CA THR A 395 -1.30 2.24 0.38
C THR A 395 -2.18 1.86 -0.81
N VAL A 396 -2.01 0.63 -1.30
CA VAL A 396 -2.90 -0.03 -2.26
C VAL A 396 -3.65 -1.13 -1.50
N ARG A 397 -4.98 -1.02 -1.40
CA ARG A 397 -5.82 -2.03 -0.73
C ARG A 397 -7.02 -2.40 -1.59
N LEU A 398 -7.14 -3.66 -1.98
CA LEU A 398 -8.29 -4.15 -2.75
C LEU A 398 -9.07 -5.16 -1.93
N GLN A 399 -10.41 -5.03 -1.93
CA GLN A 399 -11.32 -5.95 -1.25
C GLN A 399 -10.93 -6.20 0.22
N PHE A 400 -10.55 -5.11 0.89
CA PHE A 400 -9.95 -5.19 2.21
C PHE A 400 -10.99 -5.55 3.28
N VAL A 401 -10.76 -6.62 4.02
CA VAL A 401 -11.76 -7.22 4.92
C VAL A 401 -12.21 -6.28 6.05
N ARG A 402 -11.36 -5.32 6.43
CA ARG A 402 -11.65 -4.31 7.46
C ARG A 402 -12.29 -3.04 6.93
N VAL A 403 -12.54 -2.97 5.62
CA VAL A 403 -13.31 -1.89 4.99
C VAL A 403 -14.48 -2.56 4.24
N PRO A 404 -15.46 -3.12 4.99
CA PRO A 404 -16.58 -3.83 4.41
C PRO A 404 -17.47 -2.90 3.60
N LEU A 405 -18.37 -3.47 2.79
CA LEU A 405 -19.32 -2.66 2.03
C LEU A 405 -20.36 -2.00 2.94
N GLY A 406 -20.75 -0.77 2.60
CA GLY A 406 -21.85 -0.06 3.24
C GLY A 406 -23.15 -0.86 3.26
N GLY A 407 -23.88 -0.80 4.37
CA GLY A 407 -25.12 -1.56 4.56
C GLY A 407 -24.93 -3.04 4.89
N GLU A 408 -23.70 -3.56 4.86
CA GLU A 408 -23.39 -4.96 5.16
C GLU A 408 -22.43 -5.05 6.36
N ASN A 409 -22.75 -5.90 7.35
CA ASN A 409 -21.89 -6.17 8.52
C ASN A 409 -21.21 -7.54 8.38
N SER A 410 -20.96 -7.96 7.15
CA SER A 410 -20.30 -9.23 6.85
C SER A 410 -18.91 -8.94 6.31
N ILE A 411 -17.90 -9.61 6.88
CA ILE A 411 -16.57 -9.62 6.27
C ILE A 411 -16.66 -10.15 4.83
N GLU A 412 -17.56 -11.08 4.54
CA GLU A 412 -17.69 -11.73 3.23
C GLU A 412 -18.32 -10.82 2.15
N ALA A 413 -18.86 -9.67 2.52
CA ALA A 413 -19.52 -8.72 1.62
C ALA A 413 -18.64 -8.33 0.41
N ASN A 414 -17.34 -8.17 0.65
CA ASN A 414 -16.35 -7.83 -0.36
C ASN A 414 -15.40 -8.99 -0.70
N ASN A 415 -15.76 -10.25 -0.41
CA ASN A 415 -14.93 -11.41 -0.74
C ASN A 415 -15.13 -11.89 -2.20
N GLN A 416 -14.89 -11.00 -3.15
CA GLN A 416 -14.87 -11.31 -4.57
C GLN A 416 -13.45 -11.17 -5.13
N PRO A 417 -12.99 -12.05 -6.05
CA PRO A 417 -11.62 -12.05 -6.55
C PRO A 417 -11.17 -10.67 -7.05
N ALA A 418 -9.95 -10.28 -6.71
CA ALA A 418 -9.32 -9.06 -7.20
C ALA A 418 -8.02 -9.37 -7.96
N ARG A 419 -7.61 -8.43 -8.81
CA ARG A 419 -6.37 -8.50 -9.58
C ARG A 419 -5.52 -7.25 -9.36
N LEU A 420 -4.22 -7.47 -9.17
CA LEU A 420 -3.19 -6.45 -9.22
C LEU A 420 -2.10 -6.89 -10.21
N TYR A 421 -1.92 -6.15 -11.31
CA TYR A 421 -1.03 -6.58 -12.38
C TYR A 421 -0.18 -5.45 -12.93
N ASP A 422 1.14 -5.62 -13.04
CA ASP A 422 2.03 -4.56 -13.53
C ASP A 422 1.92 -3.25 -12.74
N VAL A 423 1.70 -3.34 -11.42
CA VAL A 423 1.65 -2.17 -10.52
C VAL A 423 3.00 -1.96 -9.85
N LYS A 424 3.38 -0.68 -9.75
CA LYS A 424 4.67 -0.24 -9.22
C LYS A 424 4.47 0.66 -8.02
N THR A 425 5.18 0.43 -6.91
CA THR A 425 5.10 1.29 -5.71
C THR A 425 6.43 1.96 -5.33
N PRO A 426 7.02 2.80 -6.21
CA PRO A 426 8.29 3.45 -5.91
C PRO A 426 8.17 4.51 -4.81
N GLY A 427 9.26 4.69 -4.07
CA GLY A 427 9.41 5.78 -3.11
C GLY A 427 8.53 5.71 -1.86
N THR A 428 8.17 4.51 -1.41
CA THR A 428 7.53 4.34 -0.09
C THR A 428 8.62 4.28 0.98
N TRP A 429 9.06 5.47 1.40
CA TRP A 429 10.32 5.66 2.16
C TRP A 429 10.25 5.40 3.65
N VAL A 430 9.04 5.39 4.21
CA VAL A 430 8.79 5.42 5.66
C VAL A 430 8.23 4.10 6.16
N ASP A 431 8.53 3.78 7.41
CA ASP A 431 7.98 2.64 8.12
C ASP A 431 6.45 2.71 8.22
N ALA A 432 5.82 1.55 8.41
CA ALA A 432 4.36 1.42 8.43
C ALA A 432 3.65 1.97 7.18
N ALA A 433 4.38 2.12 6.07
CA ALA A 433 3.85 2.31 4.74
C ALA A 433 4.12 1.01 3.97
N ASP A 434 3.21 0.07 4.16
CA ASP A 434 3.39 -1.30 3.69
C ASP A 434 3.09 -1.38 2.19
N GLY A 435 3.46 -2.49 1.57
CA GLY A 435 3.06 -2.75 0.20
C GLY A 435 1.60 -3.18 0.07
N PRO A 436 1.17 -3.54 -1.15
CA PRO A 436 -0.24 -3.80 -1.45
C PRO A 436 -0.88 -4.89 -0.57
N ARG A 437 -2.15 -4.70 -0.25
CA ARG A 437 -3.00 -5.61 0.53
C ARG A 437 -4.19 -6.10 -0.31
N ILE A 438 -4.38 -7.41 -0.41
CA ILE A 438 -5.58 -8.00 -1.03
C ILE A 438 -6.05 -9.18 -0.21
N THR A 439 -7.16 -9.01 0.50
CA THR A 439 -7.69 -10.02 1.44
C THR A 439 -8.88 -10.81 0.87
N ALA A 440 -9.27 -10.58 -0.38
CA ALA A 440 -10.25 -11.41 -1.07
C ALA A 440 -9.61 -12.70 -1.57
N ASP A 441 -10.32 -13.80 -1.39
CA ASP A 441 -9.89 -15.11 -1.84
C ASP A 441 -9.87 -15.21 -3.37
N ARG A 442 -9.05 -16.12 -3.90
CA ARG A 442 -8.89 -16.40 -5.34
C ARG A 442 -8.39 -15.19 -6.14
N SER A 443 -7.61 -14.33 -5.48
CA SER A 443 -7.05 -13.13 -6.10
C SER A 443 -5.75 -13.44 -6.83
N TYR A 444 -5.39 -12.54 -7.76
CA TYR A 444 -4.15 -12.63 -8.53
C TYR A 444 -3.31 -11.37 -8.34
N LEU A 445 -2.05 -11.54 -7.98
CA LEU A 445 -1.07 -10.48 -7.96
C LEU A 445 0.10 -10.91 -8.82
N GLY A 446 0.46 -10.14 -9.84
CA GLY A 446 1.60 -10.54 -10.66
C GLY A 446 2.29 -9.43 -11.41
N TYR A 447 3.59 -9.64 -11.64
CA TYR A 447 4.46 -8.65 -12.27
C TYR A 447 4.40 -7.36 -11.48
N LEU A 448 4.78 -7.38 -10.20
CA LEU A 448 4.78 -6.19 -9.36
C LEU A 448 6.21 -5.73 -9.11
N TYR A 449 6.43 -4.42 -9.01
CA TYR A 449 7.67 -3.92 -8.44
C TYR A 449 7.41 -2.98 -7.29
N LEU A 450 7.96 -3.34 -6.14
CA LEU A 450 7.59 -2.75 -4.88
C LEU A 450 8.83 -2.21 -4.16
N HIS A 451 8.78 -0.94 -3.76
CA HIS A 451 9.77 -0.34 -2.88
C HIS A 451 9.08 0.15 -1.61
N THR A 452 9.31 -0.54 -0.50
CA THR A 452 8.73 -0.23 0.81
C THR A 452 9.82 -0.22 1.87
N ALA A 453 9.70 0.66 2.85
CA ALA A 453 10.58 0.66 4.01
C ALA A 453 10.18 -0.36 5.09
N ASP A 454 8.98 -0.90 4.99
CA ASP A 454 8.40 -1.93 5.86
C ASP A 454 8.03 -3.20 5.06
N ASP A 455 7.02 -3.96 5.50
CA ASP A 455 6.53 -5.17 4.84
C ASP A 455 6.22 -4.92 3.34
N ASN A 456 6.96 -5.58 2.44
CA ASN A 456 6.88 -5.33 1.00
C ASN A 456 5.68 -5.98 0.34
N ILE A 457 5.50 -7.27 0.57
CA ILE A 457 4.29 -7.99 0.14
C ILE A 457 3.71 -8.74 1.31
N LYS A 458 2.43 -8.54 1.58
CA LYS A 458 1.67 -9.29 2.57
C LYS A 458 0.87 -10.38 1.87
N VAL A 459 1.02 -11.61 2.35
CA VAL A 459 0.33 -12.78 1.85
C VAL A 459 -0.86 -13.06 2.76
N ASP A 460 -2.04 -12.60 2.35
CA ASP A 460 -3.22 -12.56 3.22
C ASP A 460 -4.56 -12.88 2.53
N SER A 461 -4.52 -13.45 1.33
CA SER A 461 -5.67 -14.04 0.63
C SER A 461 -5.50 -15.54 0.39
N SER A 462 -6.57 -16.30 0.58
CA SER A 462 -6.57 -17.75 0.33
C SER A 462 -6.87 -18.08 -1.12
N PHE A 463 -6.42 -19.24 -1.59
CA PHE A 463 -6.61 -19.73 -2.97
C PHE A 463 -6.02 -18.80 -4.03
N SER A 464 -5.04 -17.98 -3.66
CA SER A 464 -4.50 -16.91 -4.49
C SER A 464 -3.16 -17.30 -5.13
N LEU A 465 -2.83 -16.62 -6.22
CA LEU A 465 -1.54 -16.69 -6.88
C LEU A 465 -0.84 -15.33 -6.83
N LEU A 466 0.35 -15.31 -6.29
CA LEU A 466 1.28 -14.19 -6.30
C LEU A 466 2.51 -14.59 -7.12
N GLU A 467 2.82 -13.90 -8.22
CA GLU A 467 3.94 -14.29 -9.07
C GLU A 467 4.74 -13.15 -9.70
N HIS A 468 6.03 -13.38 -9.96
CA HIS A 468 6.92 -12.41 -10.60
C HIS A 468 6.94 -11.07 -9.87
N LEU A 469 7.42 -11.08 -8.63
CA LEU A 469 7.50 -9.91 -7.76
C LEU A 469 8.94 -9.41 -7.70
N THR A 470 9.20 -8.16 -8.07
CA THR A 470 10.50 -7.51 -7.89
C THR A 470 10.46 -6.59 -6.69
N LEU A 471 11.30 -6.86 -5.69
CA LEU A 471 11.27 -6.15 -4.41
C LEU A 471 12.56 -5.33 -4.19
N VAL A 472 12.35 -4.11 -3.72
CA VAL A 472 13.37 -3.27 -3.08
C VAL A 472 12.94 -3.12 -1.63
N GLN A 473 13.56 -3.89 -0.75
CA GLN A 473 13.26 -3.89 0.67
C GLN A 473 14.08 -2.82 1.40
N GLY A 474 13.39 -1.95 2.13
CA GLY A 474 14.02 -0.99 3.03
C GLY A 474 14.44 -1.60 4.35
N ASN A 475 14.37 -0.80 5.42
CA ASN A 475 15.07 -1.08 6.67
C ASN A 475 14.28 -1.95 7.67
N ILE A 476 12.96 -1.88 7.65
CA ILE A 476 12.06 -2.50 8.62
C ILE A 476 11.21 -3.58 7.93
N GLY A 477 10.56 -4.44 8.73
CA GLY A 477 9.58 -5.39 8.25
C GLY A 477 10.18 -6.56 7.46
N SER A 478 9.31 -7.26 6.75
CA SER A 478 9.64 -8.42 5.93
C SER A 478 9.59 -8.12 4.43
N ALA A 479 10.51 -8.66 3.65
CA ALA A 479 10.33 -8.64 2.20
C ALA A 479 9.04 -9.38 1.79
N ILE A 480 8.77 -10.51 2.45
CA ILE A 480 7.54 -11.29 2.33
C ILE A 480 6.96 -11.45 3.74
N GLU A 481 5.78 -10.88 4.00
CA GLU A 481 5.08 -11.05 5.26
C GLU A 481 3.91 -12.03 5.12
N LEU A 482 3.96 -13.13 5.86
CA LEU A 482 3.04 -14.25 5.76
C LEU A 482 1.94 -14.14 6.83
N GLY A 483 0.69 -13.96 6.39
CA GLY A 483 -0.47 -13.96 7.27
C GLY A 483 -0.67 -12.64 8.04
N THR A 484 0.06 -11.58 7.68
CA THR A 484 -0.13 -10.20 8.19
C THR A 484 -0.27 -10.14 9.71
N TYR A 485 0.64 -10.75 10.45
CA TYR A 485 0.57 -10.77 11.92
C TYR A 485 -0.77 -11.34 12.49
N GLY A 486 -1.57 -12.07 11.71
CA GLY A 486 -2.93 -12.49 12.08
C GLY A 486 -3.97 -11.36 12.05
N ILE A 487 -3.63 -10.18 11.54
CA ILE A 487 -4.45 -8.98 11.47
C ILE A 487 -5.14 -8.89 10.11
N GLY A 488 -6.48 -8.91 10.12
CA GLY A 488 -7.25 -8.71 8.89
C GLY A 488 -7.13 -9.89 7.91
N ILE A 489 -7.01 -11.10 8.45
CA ILE A 489 -7.11 -12.35 7.68
C ILE A 489 -8.54 -12.84 7.74
N ARG A 490 -9.11 -13.14 6.58
CA ARG A 490 -10.46 -13.65 6.45
C ARG A 490 -10.60 -14.99 7.18
N ARG A 491 -11.61 -15.11 8.05
CA ARG A 491 -11.90 -16.33 8.84
C ARG A 491 -10.73 -16.82 9.72
N ASN A 492 -9.72 -15.99 9.99
CA ASN A 492 -8.45 -16.40 10.60
C ASN A 492 -7.78 -17.58 9.89
N THR A 493 -7.97 -17.71 8.57
CA THR A 493 -7.37 -18.78 7.77
C THR A 493 -6.76 -18.21 6.50
N LEU A 494 -5.51 -18.56 6.25
CA LEU A 494 -4.81 -18.41 4.98
C LEU A 494 -4.53 -19.82 4.44
N THR A 495 -5.15 -20.19 3.32
CA THR A 495 -4.97 -21.53 2.74
C THR A 495 -4.75 -21.54 1.24
N SER A 496 -4.03 -22.56 0.75
CA SER A 496 -3.97 -22.90 -0.67
C SER A 496 -3.43 -21.77 -1.56
N THR A 497 -2.44 -21.03 -1.04
CA THR A 497 -1.87 -19.86 -1.72
C THR A 497 -0.46 -20.17 -2.22
N LEU A 498 -0.19 -19.78 -3.46
CA LEU A 498 1.12 -19.93 -4.10
C LEU A 498 1.76 -18.55 -4.29
N VAL A 499 2.96 -18.38 -3.75
CA VAL A 499 3.86 -17.26 -4.04
C VAL A 499 5.04 -17.80 -4.85
N GLN A 500 5.30 -17.29 -6.04
CA GLN A 500 6.39 -17.80 -6.89
C GLN A 500 7.15 -16.72 -7.66
N GLY A 501 8.48 -16.82 -7.70
CA GLY A 501 9.31 -15.86 -8.43
C GLY A 501 9.34 -14.51 -7.70
N VAL A 502 10.03 -14.47 -6.55
CA VAL A 502 10.24 -13.25 -5.77
C VAL A 502 11.70 -12.84 -5.87
N TYR A 503 11.94 -11.70 -6.48
CA TYR A 503 13.26 -11.19 -6.84
C TYR A 503 13.57 -9.95 -6.00
N VAL A 504 14.21 -10.14 -4.85
CA VAL A 504 14.61 -9.04 -3.97
C VAL A 504 15.92 -8.45 -4.46
N HIS A 505 15.85 -7.57 -5.48
CA HIS A 505 17.03 -6.98 -6.10
C HIS A 505 17.84 -6.12 -5.13
N ARG A 506 17.19 -5.53 -4.12
CA ARG A 506 17.85 -4.75 -3.06
C ARG A 506 17.18 -4.99 -1.72
N VAL A 507 17.97 -5.13 -0.67
CA VAL A 507 17.52 -5.24 0.73
C VAL A 507 18.45 -4.46 1.65
N THR A 508 17.92 -3.50 2.40
CA THR A 508 18.72 -2.61 3.27
C THR A 508 18.50 -2.80 4.75
N GLN A 509 17.83 -3.88 5.17
CA GLN A 509 17.57 -4.19 6.58
C GLN A 509 18.81 -3.96 7.44
N SER A 510 18.69 -3.01 8.38
CA SER A 510 19.76 -2.58 9.26
C SER A 510 19.17 -2.32 10.66
N GLY A 511 19.95 -2.65 11.69
CA GLY A 511 19.45 -2.95 13.03
C GLY A 511 18.59 -1.89 13.71
N GLY A 512 17.80 -2.35 14.68
CA GLY A 512 17.40 -1.53 15.83
C GLY A 512 15.97 -1.01 15.84
N MET A 513 15.37 -0.70 14.69
CA MET A 513 14.51 0.49 14.69
C MET A 513 13.09 0.32 15.24
N ASP A 514 12.41 -0.83 15.06
CA ASP A 514 11.06 -1.02 15.63
C ASP A 514 10.96 -2.25 16.55
N ASP A 515 11.25 -3.46 16.05
CA ASP A 515 11.20 -4.69 16.86
C ASP A 515 12.48 -5.56 16.84
N ASN A 516 13.49 -5.18 16.05
CA ASN A 516 14.67 -6.01 15.72
C ASN A 516 14.34 -7.36 15.05
N LEU A 517 13.20 -7.43 14.36
CA LEU A 517 12.69 -8.65 13.72
C LEU A 517 12.59 -8.57 12.19
N GLY A 518 13.37 -7.69 11.54
CA GLY A 518 13.46 -7.67 10.08
C GLY A 518 13.85 -9.04 9.51
N SER A 519 13.24 -9.41 8.37
CA SER A 519 13.54 -10.68 7.70
C SER A 519 13.24 -10.69 6.19
N LEU A 520 13.79 -11.64 5.43
CA LEU A 520 13.28 -11.86 4.06
C LEU A 520 11.85 -12.41 4.11
N LEU A 521 11.59 -13.36 5.01
CA LEU A 521 10.26 -13.89 5.28
C LEU A 521 9.93 -13.80 6.76
N GLY A 522 8.83 -13.11 7.06
CA GLY A 522 8.26 -13.02 8.39
C GLY A 522 6.82 -13.51 8.45
N SER A 523 6.31 -13.69 9.66
CA SER A 523 4.88 -13.91 9.91
C SER A 523 4.38 -13.28 11.21
N ARG A 524 5.24 -13.27 12.25
CA ARG A 524 5.08 -12.47 13.48
C ARG A 524 3.63 -12.44 13.98
N THR A 525 2.98 -13.60 14.03
CA THR A 525 1.53 -13.69 14.18
C THR A 525 1.07 -13.35 15.59
N CYS A 526 0.13 -12.42 15.74
CA CYS A 526 -0.56 -12.21 17.01
C CYS A 526 -1.32 -13.49 17.40
N PRO A 527 -1.38 -13.84 18.70
CA PRO A 527 -1.86 -15.14 19.19
C PRO A 527 -3.39 -15.25 19.19
N TRP A 528 -4.03 -15.10 18.03
CA TRP A 528 -5.49 -15.08 17.87
C TRP A 528 -6.04 -16.31 17.11
N GLY A 529 -5.26 -17.38 17.04
CA GLY A 529 -5.68 -18.65 16.44
C GLY A 529 -5.69 -18.63 14.91
N LEU A 530 -4.71 -17.96 14.29
CA LEU A 530 -4.50 -17.97 12.84
C LEU A 530 -4.12 -19.38 12.37
N THR A 531 -4.72 -19.84 11.28
CA THR A 531 -4.29 -21.05 10.56
C THR A 531 -3.71 -20.65 9.22
N ILE A 532 -2.46 -21.03 8.97
CA ILE A 532 -1.78 -20.93 7.67
C ILE A 532 -1.54 -22.35 7.19
N GLU A 533 -2.22 -22.75 6.11
CA GLU A 533 -2.12 -24.12 5.60
C GLU A 533 -2.00 -24.22 4.08
N ASP A 534 -1.28 -25.22 3.58
CA ASP A 534 -1.12 -25.47 2.14
C ASP A 534 -0.59 -24.23 1.37
N VAL A 535 0.33 -23.48 2.00
CA VAL A 535 0.98 -22.31 1.41
C VAL A 535 2.36 -22.67 0.88
N SER A 536 2.65 -22.27 -0.35
CA SER A 536 3.96 -22.50 -0.98
C SER A 536 4.63 -21.18 -1.37
N ILE A 537 5.89 -20.98 -0.99
CA ILE A 537 6.71 -19.84 -1.43
C ILE A 537 7.94 -20.35 -2.19
N ARG A 538 7.99 -20.07 -3.48
CA ARG A 538 8.93 -20.66 -4.44
C ARG A 538 9.79 -19.62 -5.14
N ASN A 539 11.01 -20.00 -5.50
CA ASN A 539 11.89 -19.23 -6.38
C ASN A 539 12.16 -17.81 -5.84
N VAL A 540 12.74 -17.72 -4.63
CA VAL A 540 13.15 -16.45 -4.01
C VAL A 540 14.61 -16.18 -4.34
N PHE A 541 14.93 -15.00 -4.87
CA PHE A 541 16.28 -14.60 -5.24
C PHE A 541 16.72 -13.31 -4.55
N VAL A 542 17.97 -13.30 -4.04
CA VAL A 542 18.63 -12.08 -3.57
C VAL A 542 20.07 -12.05 -4.10
N PRO A 543 20.46 -11.02 -4.89
CA PRO A 543 21.78 -10.97 -5.51
C PRO A 543 22.88 -10.54 -4.53
N ARG A 544 24.12 -10.96 -4.81
CA ARG A 544 25.34 -10.44 -4.18
C ARG A 544 25.74 -9.09 -4.81
N GLY A 545 26.48 -8.25 -4.06
CA GLY A 545 27.33 -7.21 -4.67
C GLY A 545 26.73 -5.81 -4.82
N VAL A 546 25.62 -5.49 -4.12
CA VAL A 546 25.00 -4.14 -4.13
C VAL A 546 24.63 -3.62 -2.74
N GLY A 547 25.50 -3.87 -1.76
CA GLY A 547 25.31 -3.39 -0.39
C GLY A 547 24.10 -4.01 0.32
N ASN A 548 23.63 -5.18 -0.14
CA ASN A 548 22.53 -5.91 0.47
C ASN A 548 22.85 -6.31 1.91
N ARG A 549 21.93 -6.00 2.81
CA ARG A 549 22.00 -6.30 4.24
C ARG A 549 20.69 -6.93 4.63
N ILE A 550 20.76 -8.15 5.14
CA ILE A 550 19.61 -8.93 5.60
C ILE A 550 19.79 -9.17 7.08
N GLU A 551 18.75 -8.91 7.87
CA GLU A 551 18.82 -9.19 9.30
C GLU A 551 18.65 -10.69 9.55
N SER A 552 17.62 -11.31 8.98
CA SER A 552 17.42 -12.77 8.99
C SER A 552 16.74 -13.24 7.69
N ILE A 553 16.95 -14.50 7.30
CA ILE A 553 16.25 -15.06 6.14
C ILE A 553 14.80 -15.40 6.53
N VAL A 554 14.58 -16.05 7.68
CA VAL A 554 13.25 -16.50 8.11
C VAL A 554 12.99 -16.14 9.57
N ARG A 555 11.80 -15.60 9.85
CA ARG A 555 11.22 -15.35 11.19
C ARG A 555 9.72 -15.67 11.19
N VAL A 556 9.37 -16.95 11.36
CA VAL A 556 7.97 -17.41 11.32
C VAL A 556 7.52 -17.94 12.69
N GLY A 557 6.31 -17.57 13.12
CA GLY A 557 5.76 -17.96 14.42
C GLY A 557 4.87 -16.89 15.03
N THR A 558 4.46 -17.06 16.30
CA THR A 558 3.62 -16.10 17.02
C THR A 558 4.38 -15.10 17.89
N TYR A 559 3.94 -13.84 17.96
CA TYR A 559 4.42 -12.90 18.98
C TYR A 559 4.21 -13.52 20.38
N GLY A 560 5.32 -13.74 21.08
CA GLY A 560 5.40 -14.33 22.41
C GLY A 560 6.82 -14.14 22.93
N GLN A 561 7.03 -14.06 24.25
CA GLN A 561 8.37 -13.76 24.78
C GLN A 561 9.41 -14.73 24.21
N PRO A 562 10.53 -14.23 23.65
CA PRO A 562 11.65 -15.10 23.35
C PRO A 562 12.13 -15.67 24.68
N THR A 563 12.20 -17.00 24.79
CA THR A 563 12.96 -17.68 25.84
C THR A 563 14.47 -17.41 25.74
N ALA A 564 14.92 -16.61 24.78
CA ALA A 564 16.24 -15.99 24.78
C ALA A 564 16.16 -14.62 25.47
N ARG A 565 16.87 -14.48 26.59
CA ARG A 565 17.16 -13.21 27.28
C ARG A 565 17.80 -12.20 26.32
N PHE A 566 17.01 -11.48 25.53
CA PHE A 566 17.40 -10.20 24.97
C PHE A 566 17.09 -9.14 26.03
N GLN A 567 18.07 -8.84 26.86
CA GLN A 567 18.04 -7.69 27.74
C GLN A 567 17.98 -6.42 26.87
N SER A 568 17.10 -5.48 27.27
CA SER A 568 17.02 -4.07 26.82
C SER A 568 15.99 -3.64 25.77
N LEU A 569 14.88 -4.35 25.61
CA LEU A 569 13.62 -3.68 25.26
C LEU A 569 12.60 -4.03 26.35
N THR A 570 12.14 -3.02 27.07
CA THR A 570 11.18 -3.15 28.17
C THR A 570 9.99 -3.99 27.71
N ASN A 571 9.64 -5.02 28.49
CA ASN A 571 8.63 -6.05 28.20
C ASN A 571 7.19 -5.54 27.92
N LEU A 572 6.99 -4.23 27.78
CA LEU A 572 5.71 -3.56 27.55
C LEU A 572 5.39 -3.36 26.05
N ASP A 573 6.37 -3.07 25.19
CA ASP A 573 6.09 -2.66 23.80
C ASP A 573 5.57 -3.80 22.90
N ARG A 574 5.99 -5.05 23.15
CA ARG A 574 5.53 -6.21 22.36
C ARG A 574 4.08 -6.61 22.65
N TRP A 575 3.58 -6.27 23.84
CA TRP A 575 2.18 -6.45 24.19
C TRP A 575 1.31 -5.40 23.50
N TYR A 576 1.79 -4.15 23.46
CA TYR A 576 1.10 -3.04 22.78
C TYR A 576 0.82 -3.37 21.31
N PHE A 577 1.73 -3.94 20.52
CA PHE A 577 1.44 -4.23 19.09
C PHE A 577 0.19 -5.11 18.86
N CYS A 578 0.06 -6.23 19.60
CA CYS A 578 -1.09 -7.14 19.53
C CYS A 578 -2.24 -6.76 20.48
N SER A 579 -2.14 -5.68 21.26
CA SER A 579 -3.22 -5.19 22.13
C SER A 579 -3.67 -3.77 21.81
N ASN A 580 -3.01 -3.07 20.89
CA ASN A 580 -3.26 -1.68 20.59
C ASN A 580 -4.57 -1.50 19.83
N ASP A 581 -5.37 -0.57 20.34
CA ASP A 581 -6.57 -0.03 19.71
C ASP A 581 -6.31 0.51 18.29
N TRP A 582 -5.05 0.77 17.90
CA TRP A 582 -4.63 1.19 16.56
C TRP A 582 -5.16 0.31 15.42
N TRP A 583 -5.37 -0.98 15.72
CA TRP A 583 -5.82 -2.00 14.79
C TRP A 583 -7.29 -2.40 14.99
N LEU A 584 -7.94 -1.88 16.04
CA LEU A 584 -9.23 -2.35 16.55
C LEU A 584 -10.40 -1.45 16.14
N ASP A 585 -10.18 -0.58 15.14
CA ASP A 585 -11.17 0.40 14.73
C ASP A 585 -12.46 -0.23 14.18
N ASP A 586 -12.41 -1.46 13.66
CA ASP A 586 -13.59 -2.20 13.26
C ASP A 586 -13.55 -3.63 13.82
N GLN A 587 -14.54 -3.93 14.66
CA GLN A 587 -14.65 -5.18 15.40
C GLN A 587 -14.78 -6.38 14.46
N VAL A 588 -13.71 -7.15 14.33
CA VAL A 588 -13.75 -8.62 14.41
C VAL A 588 -12.58 -9.07 15.28
N ILE A 589 -12.66 -8.79 16.59
CA ILE A 589 -11.80 -9.47 17.57
C ILE A 589 -12.46 -10.81 17.85
N LEU A 590 -12.00 -11.87 17.19
CA LEU A 590 -12.14 -13.20 17.75
C LEU A 590 -11.23 -13.23 18.97
N GLY A 591 -11.84 -13.06 20.15
CA GLY A 591 -11.10 -13.06 21.42
C GLY A 591 -10.26 -14.31 21.57
N PRO A 592 -9.17 -14.27 22.37
CA PRO A 592 -8.33 -15.42 22.64
C PRO A 592 -9.20 -16.55 23.22
N ASN A 593 -9.46 -17.57 22.43
CA ASN A 593 -10.01 -18.82 22.94
C ASN A 593 -8.87 -19.55 23.64
N ALA A 594 -8.91 -19.62 24.97
CA ALA A 594 -7.89 -20.26 25.83
C ALA A 594 -7.65 -21.77 25.54
N HIS A 595 -8.41 -22.36 24.61
CA HIS A 595 -8.33 -23.76 24.20
C HIS A 595 -7.84 -23.97 22.75
N LYS A 596 -7.43 -22.92 22.04
CA LYS A 596 -6.89 -23.03 20.67
C LYS A 596 -5.39 -22.74 20.64
N PRO A 597 -4.60 -23.40 19.76
CA PRO A 597 -3.24 -22.99 19.46
C PRO A 597 -3.18 -21.50 19.11
N ALA A 598 -2.08 -20.84 19.46
CA ALA A 598 -1.88 -19.42 19.18
C ALA A 598 -1.82 -19.15 17.66
N ALA A 599 -1.19 -20.05 16.91
CA ALA A 599 -1.28 -20.17 15.46
C ALA A 599 -0.95 -21.61 15.02
N ILE A 600 -1.37 -21.97 13.81
CA ILE A 600 -1.09 -23.27 13.18
C ILE A 600 -0.47 -23.02 11.81
N PHE A 601 0.68 -23.63 11.55
CA PHE A 601 1.35 -23.67 10.25
C PHE A 601 1.36 -25.12 9.77
N ARG A 602 0.62 -25.43 8.71
CA ARG A 602 0.47 -26.79 8.18
C ARG A 602 0.80 -26.86 6.69
N ASN A 603 1.59 -27.83 6.24
CA ASN A 603 1.91 -28.01 4.82
C ASN A 603 2.45 -26.72 4.17
N VAL A 604 3.30 -25.99 4.89
CA VAL A 604 3.90 -24.74 4.40
C VAL A 604 5.27 -25.04 3.83
N SER A 605 5.52 -24.69 2.57
CA SER A 605 6.78 -25.05 1.89
C SER A 605 7.55 -23.85 1.34
N PHE A 606 8.88 -23.90 1.47
CA PHE A 606 9.82 -22.91 0.96
C PHE A 606 10.85 -23.61 0.07
N SER A 607 10.83 -23.33 -1.24
CA SER A 607 11.65 -24.08 -2.22
C SER A 607 12.27 -23.18 -3.30
N GLY A 608 13.45 -23.57 -3.79
CA GLY A 608 14.16 -22.82 -4.84
C GLY A 608 14.70 -21.46 -4.39
N TRP A 609 15.14 -21.32 -3.14
CA TRP A 609 15.67 -20.05 -2.64
C TRP A 609 17.17 -19.92 -2.97
N ASN A 610 17.55 -18.82 -3.63
CA ASN A 610 18.91 -18.44 -3.99
C ASN A 610 19.24 -17.08 -3.34
N VAL A 611 19.77 -17.12 -2.12
CA VAL A 611 20.07 -15.94 -1.30
C VAL A 611 21.58 -15.79 -1.21
N GLN A 612 22.13 -14.89 -2.02
CA GLN A 612 23.60 -14.75 -2.17
C GLN A 612 24.25 -13.80 -1.16
N VAL A 613 23.52 -13.47 -0.10
CA VAL A 613 23.88 -12.51 0.95
C VAL A 613 23.85 -13.22 2.30
N THR A 614 24.88 -13.04 3.11
CA THR A 614 24.94 -13.62 4.46
C THR A 614 24.06 -12.80 5.41
N PRO A 615 23.09 -13.42 6.13
CA PRO A 615 22.28 -12.71 7.11
C PRO A 615 23.09 -12.33 8.36
N ARG A 616 22.67 -11.27 9.05
CA ARG A 616 23.29 -10.82 10.32
C ARG A 616 22.98 -11.76 11.49
N THR A 617 21.80 -12.36 11.49
CA THR A 617 21.31 -13.23 12.56
C THR A 617 20.83 -14.58 12.01
N VAL A 618 20.69 -15.54 12.91
CA VAL A 618 20.21 -16.88 12.57
C VAL A 618 18.70 -16.82 12.31
N SER A 619 18.25 -17.59 11.31
CA SER A 619 16.83 -17.79 11.05
C SER A 619 16.13 -18.51 12.21
N SER A 620 14.89 -18.14 12.49
CA SER A 620 14.16 -18.64 13.66
C SER A 620 12.72 -19.03 13.33
N LEU A 621 12.29 -20.10 13.99
CA LEU A 621 10.90 -20.47 14.17
C LEU A 621 10.60 -20.32 15.67
N TYR A 622 9.57 -19.58 16.04
CA TYR A 622 9.24 -19.28 17.43
C TYR A 622 7.79 -19.65 17.75
N GLY A 623 7.49 -20.06 19.00
CA GLY A 623 6.26 -20.82 19.21
C GLY A 623 5.64 -20.89 20.60
N PHE A 624 5.86 -19.92 21.49
CA PHE A 624 5.21 -19.97 22.80
C PHE A 624 4.63 -18.63 23.26
N HIS A 625 3.32 -18.59 23.50
CA HIS A 625 2.65 -17.45 24.13
C HIS A 625 1.70 -17.95 25.24
N ARG A 626 2.01 -17.62 26.51
CA ARG A 626 1.15 -17.82 27.70
C ARG A 626 0.38 -19.17 27.73
N GLY A 627 1.06 -20.29 27.44
CA GLY A 627 0.46 -21.62 27.51
C GLY A 627 -0.33 -22.07 26.26
N ALA A 628 -0.46 -21.22 25.23
CA ALA A 628 -0.97 -21.63 23.92
C ALA A 628 0.21 -21.83 22.93
N PRO A 629 0.42 -23.05 22.42
CA PRO A 629 1.54 -23.34 21.51
C PRO A 629 1.28 -22.78 20.10
N THR A 630 2.35 -22.45 19.38
CA THR A 630 2.32 -22.43 17.91
C THR A 630 2.58 -23.84 17.40
N VAL A 631 1.74 -24.31 16.48
CA VAL A 631 1.85 -25.65 15.91
C VAL A 631 2.50 -25.57 14.54
N PHE A 632 3.54 -26.36 14.31
CA PHE A 632 4.18 -26.55 13.00
C PHE A 632 4.01 -28.01 12.56
N GLU A 633 3.33 -28.22 11.44
CA GLU A 633 3.05 -29.53 10.85
C GLU A 633 3.48 -29.53 9.38
N ASN A 634 4.45 -30.37 9.00
CA ASN A 634 4.91 -30.45 7.61
C ASN A 634 5.35 -29.08 7.03
N VAL A 635 6.22 -28.38 7.77
CA VAL A 635 6.85 -27.14 7.30
C VAL A 635 8.23 -27.45 6.73
N THR A 636 8.44 -27.19 5.45
CA THR A 636 9.63 -27.66 4.71
C THR A 636 10.47 -26.54 4.11
N PHE A 637 11.80 -26.70 4.17
CA PHE A 637 12.79 -25.85 3.52
C PHE A 637 13.71 -26.73 2.68
N ASP A 638 13.52 -26.74 1.36
CA ASP A 638 14.17 -27.74 0.50
C ASP A 638 15.56 -27.32 0.02
N THR A 639 15.81 -26.02 -0.19
CA THR A 639 17.12 -25.52 -0.62
C THR A 639 17.19 -24.00 -0.44
N VAL A 640 18.10 -23.54 0.43
CA VAL A 640 18.56 -22.15 0.48
C VAL A 640 20.02 -22.17 0.03
N GLN A 641 20.28 -21.84 -1.24
CA GLN A 641 21.64 -21.71 -1.74
C GLN A 641 22.21 -20.35 -1.29
N GLY A 642 23.21 -20.38 -0.41
CA GLY A 642 23.84 -19.20 0.19
C GLY A 642 24.98 -19.55 1.16
N THR A 643 25.81 -18.58 1.54
CA THR A 643 27.04 -18.75 2.34
C THR A 643 26.84 -19.17 3.82
N CYS A 644 25.65 -19.59 4.24
CA CYS A 644 25.42 -20.09 5.61
C CYS A 644 24.43 -21.26 5.66
N CYS A 645 24.76 -22.22 6.52
CA CYS A 645 23.98 -23.42 6.83
C CYS A 645 22.58 -23.08 7.38
N VAL A 646 21.56 -23.10 6.54
CA VAL A 646 20.23 -23.49 7.03
C VAL A 646 20.31 -24.99 7.26
N LYS A 647 20.50 -25.40 8.53
CA LYS A 647 20.37 -26.82 8.89
C LYS A 647 18.97 -27.25 8.44
N ARG A 648 18.89 -28.30 7.61
CA ARG A 648 17.61 -28.92 7.22
C ARG A 648 16.89 -29.31 8.51
N VAL A 649 15.90 -28.51 8.94
CA VAL A 649 15.11 -28.84 10.13
C VAL A 649 13.87 -29.57 9.63
N ASN A 650 13.94 -30.90 9.58
CA ASN A 650 12.73 -31.71 9.50
C ASN A 650 12.02 -31.59 10.85
N LEU A 651 11.10 -30.64 10.97
CA LEU A 651 10.23 -30.52 12.13
C LEU A 651 9.10 -31.53 12.00
N GLU A 652 9.40 -32.81 12.27
CA GLU A 652 8.35 -33.78 12.54
C GLU A 652 7.76 -33.48 13.92
N ARG A 653 6.62 -32.76 13.92
CA ARG A 653 5.68 -32.57 15.03
C ARG A 653 6.36 -32.22 16.37
N ILE A 654 6.83 -30.97 16.52
CA ILE A 654 7.20 -30.47 17.84
C ILE A 654 5.95 -29.93 18.55
N ALA A 655 5.31 -30.79 19.34
CA ALA A 655 4.51 -30.31 20.47
C ALA A 655 5.50 -29.97 21.60
N MET A 656 5.90 -28.70 21.74
CA MET A 656 6.60 -28.27 22.95
C MET A 656 5.56 -28.19 24.06
N GLY A 657 5.58 -29.19 24.95
CA GLY A 657 4.70 -29.29 26.12
C GLY A 657 4.99 -28.26 27.20
#